data_AF-A0A9P0Q947-F1
#
_entry.id   AF-A0A9P0Q947-F1
#
_cell.length_a   1.000
_cell.length_b   1.000
_cell.length_c   1.000
_cell.angle_alpha   90.00
_cell.angle_beta   90.00
_cell.angle_gamma   90.00
#
_symmetry.space_group_name_H-M   'P 1'
#
loop_
_entity.id
_entity.type
_entity.pdbx_description
1 polymer ?
#
loop_
_entity_poly.entity_id
_entity_poly.type
_entity_poly.pdbx_seq_one_letter_code
_entity_poly.pdbx_strand_id
1 'polypeptide(L)'
;MALIYTNENNPATLKLLIAKNVSKAPVNLKIVHVNDRSIPQPRRLPCVEEEENLTLFLPNSAVCYFNPVKENTSEVLDWLEWEAKNLSPCLAYLCGSSVKNPSFKKTLQTYLTKLECSLKDKVYLIGNTFSNADIVIWSTLYPLYLNEALRKEYLLLPNIIKWIEHCETIPQFKEAVAFFKIDGKTAYAALAAGAKYLPIPDLTSSEGTSEESGSPQHTVEVVSEEELKSAKAAWSKDVTKLPKLKQRNGKVLPVSKEKNIFITSALPYVNNVPHLGNIIGCVLSADVFARFCRLCNYNTLYLCGTDEYGTATETKALEEKLTCREICDKYFKIHNEIYQWFNISFDHFGRTSNPEQSELCQEMFLRLNENGFMFTQSVEQLHCPKCDRYLADRFVEGGCPHLGCNYEDARGDQCDGCGKLVNAVELKNPRCKVCGSRPKLKTSNQFFIDLPKLEPLLHHWMKLSTPGWSNNAQVISKSWLKEGLKPRCITRDLKWGVPVPLDDYRNKVFYVWFDAPIGYMSICKAYTKDFEKWWRPSKDVEVKLYQFMAKDNVPFHGVLFPAMLLGANRGYTTVSHLMATEYLNYEDGKFSKSRGVGVFGNDAQSTGIPSDVWRFYLLYIRPESQDSSFSWNDLVTKNNSELLNNLGNFVNRALMFAKNSFNGVIPQMAPSDADYRVLALCTREYAAYVTALEKCRLRDGIRHILAISRHGNQYMQANQPWVLAKGTEEEK
;
A
#
# COMPACT_ATOMS: atom_id res chain seq x y z
N MET A 1 16.87 37.64 -6.31
CA MET A 1 16.51 37.97 -4.90
C MET A 1 15.44 36.99 -4.44
N ALA A 2 15.63 36.25 -3.34
CA ALA A 2 14.70 35.19 -2.97
C ALA A 2 13.36 35.74 -2.45
N LEU A 3 12.24 35.12 -2.83
CA LEU A 3 10.90 35.50 -2.40
C LEU A 3 10.34 34.45 -1.44
N ILE A 4 10.04 34.86 -0.21
CA ILE A 4 9.40 34.01 0.80
C ILE A 4 7.90 34.23 0.76
N TYR A 5 7.14 33.19 0.42
CA TYR A 5 5.69 33.17 0.61
C TYR A 5 5.38 32.64 2.01
N THR A 6 4.54 33.33 2.77
CA THR A 6 4.08 32.89 4.10
C THR A 6 2.62 33.27 4.32
N ASN A 7 1.95 32.68 5.30
CA ASN A 7 0.75 33.23 5.89
C ASN A 7 1.09 34.05 7.15
N GLU A 8 0.16 34.89 7.59
CA GLU A 8 0.32 35.68 8.82
C GLU A 8 0.56 34.78 10.03
N ASN A 9 1.39 35.24 10.95
CA ASN A 9 1.68 34.59 12.22
C ASN A 9 2.29 33.16 12.13
N ASN A 10 2.81 32.74 10.98
CA ASN A 10 3.42 31.42 10.85
C ASN A 10 4.84 31.40 11.47
N PRO A 11 5.08 30.63 12.55
CA PRO A 11 6.36 30.63 13.26
C PRO A 11 7.50 30.03 12.44
N ALA A 12 7.23 29.17 11.45
CA ALA A 12 8.27 28.64 10.57
C ALA A 12 8.91 29.74 9.69
N THR A 13 8.28 30.91 9.57
CA THR A 13 8.83 32.06 8.84
C THR A 13 9.99 32.69 9.61
N LEU A 14 9.98 32.65 10.94
CA LEU A 14 11.11 33.09 11.76
C LEU A 14 12.39 32.29 11.43
N LYS A 15 12.26 30.98 11.16
CA LYS A 15 13.41 30.14 10.76
C LYS A 15 14.14 30.75 9.56
N LEU A 16 13.38 31.15 8.54
CA LEU A 16 13.91 31.71 7.30
C LEU A 16 14.47 33.12 7.48
N LEU A 17 13.79 33.95 8.27
CA LEU A 17 14.22 35.31 8.56
C LEU A 17 15.47 35.36 9.45
N ILE A 18 15.66 34.40 10.35
CA ILE A 18 16.88 34.32 11.14
C ILE A 18 18.02 33.81 10.26
N ALA A 19 17.79 32.74 9.47
CA ALA A 19 18.80 32.19 8.56
C ALA A 19 19.28 33.22 7.52
N LYS A 20 18.39 34.05 6.97
CA LYS A 20 18.78 35.15 6.08
C LYS A 20 19.60 36.21 6.81
N ASN A 21 19.26 36.54 8.07
CA ASN A 21 19.94 37.60 8.82
C ASN A 21 21.37 37.16 9.18
N VAL A 22 21.56 35.86 9.46
CA VAL A 22 22.89 35.26 9.67
C VAL A 22 23.74 35.33 8.40
N SER A 23 23.16 34.98 7.25
CA SER A 23 23.87 34.94 5.96
C SER A 23 23.91 36.28 5.20
N LYS A 24 23.19 37.30 5.70
CA LYS A 24 22.93 38.58 5.01
C LYS A 24 22.32 38.42 3.62
N ALA A 25 21.53 37.36 3.41
CA ALA A 25 20.88 37.08 2.12
C ALA A 25 19.71 38.04 1.85
N PRO A 26 19.61 38.63 0.64
CA PRO A 26 18.50 39.51 0.29
C PRO A 26 17.23 38.70 0.00
N VAL A 27 16.18 38.91 0.81
CA VAL A 27 14.88 38.26 0.60
C VAL A 27 13.72 39.25 0.71
N ASN A 28 12.68 39.02 -0.08
CA ASN A 28 11.38 39.66 0.05
C ASN A 28 10.38 38.72 0.73
N LEU A 29 9.46 39.26 1.53
CA LEU A 29 8.40 38.50 2.20
C LEU A 29 7.05 38.86 1.58
N LYS A 30 6.26 37.85 1.21
CA LYS A 30 4.89 38.01 0.68
C LYS A 30 3.91 37.21 1.53
N ILE A 31 2.95 37.91 2.12
CA ILE A 31 1.86 37.30 2.89
C ILE A 31 0.76 36.86 1.93
N VAL A 32 0.41 35.58 1.94
CA VAL A 32 -0.55 34.94 1.04
C VAL A 32 -1.38 33.88 1.77
N HIS A 33 -2.53 33.53 1.19
CA HIS A 33 -3.33 32.40 1.65
C HIS A 33 -2.86 31.09 1.00
N VAL A 34 -2.86 29.96 1.72
CA VAL A 34 -2.32 28.65 1.23
C VAL A 34 -2.97 28.13 -0.08
N ASN A 35 -4.15 28.64 -0.43
CA ASN A 35 -4.86 28.30 -1.67
C ASN A 35 -4.58 29.26 -2.84
N ASP A 36 -3.76 30.30 -2.63
CA ASP A 36 -3.37 31.25 -3.67
C ASP A 36 -2.64 30.52 -4.81
N ARG A 37 -3.02 30.83 -6.05
CA ARG A 37 -2.46 30.20 -7.25
C ARG A 37 -1.04 30.69 -7.57
N SER A 38 -0.62 31.82 -6.99
CA SER A 38 0.74 32.36 -7.13
C SER A 38 1.78 31.60 -6.30
N ILE A 39 1.38 30.67 -5.43
CA ILE A 39 2.30 29.82 -4.67
C ILE A 39 2.77 28.66 -5.56
N PRO A 40 4.09 28.43 -5.70
CA PRO A 40 4.62 27.28 -6.42
C PRO A 40 4.14 25.93 -5.83
N GLN A 41 4.10 24.89 -6.65
CA GLN A 41 3.74 23.55 -6.18
C GLN A 41 4.96 22.84 -5.58
N PRO A 42 4.83 22.13 -4.44
CA PRO A 42 3.60 21.91 -3.67
C PRO A 42 3.19 23.15 -2.83
N ARG A 43 1.89 23.48 -2.82
CA ARG A 43 1.36 24.64 -2.07
C ARG A 43 1.47 24.47 -0.55
N ARG A 44 2.59 24.93 0.01
CA ARG A 44 2.93 24.94 1.44
C ARG A 44 3.53 26.30 1.84
N LEU A 45 3.26 26.73 3.06
CA LEU A 45 3.74 27.98 3.64
C LEU A 45 4.47 27.72 4.98
N PRO A 46 5.61 28.37 5.24
CA PRO A 46 6.32 29.21 4.28
C PRO A 46 7.05 28.38 3.21
N CYS A 47 7.23 28.96 2.02
CA CYS A 47 8.13 28.44 0.99
C CYS A 47 8.98 29.56 0.40
N VAL A 48 10.10 29.19 -0.21
CA VAL A 48 11.04 30.12 -0.84
C VAL A 48 11.08 29.84 -2.34
N GLU A 49 10.91 30.89 -3.13
CA GLU A 49 11.10 30.88 -4.58
C GLU A 49 12.35 31.69 -4.93
N GLU A 50 13.21 31.14 -5.78
CA GLU A 50 14.37 31.83 -6.35
C GLU A 50 14.21 31.97 -7.87
N GLU A 51 15.00 32.85 -8.48
CA GLU A 51 15.03 33.03 -9.94
C GLU A 51 15.48 31.71 -10.62
N GLU A 52 14.70 31.25 -11.61
CA GLU A 52 14.87 29.98 -12.37
C GLU A 52 14.38 28.67 -11.69
N ASN A 53 13.07 28.58 -11.40
CA ASN A 53 12.34 27.32 -11.12
C ASN A 53 12.73 26.54 -9.84
N LEU A 54 13.61 27.07 -8.98
CA LEU A 54 13.91 26.46 -7.68
C LEU A 54 12.91 26.92 -6.62
N THR A 55 12.10 25.99 -6.11
CA THR A 55 11.21 26.22 -4.96
C THR A 55 11.62 25.34 -3.78
N LEU A 56 11.91 25.95 -2.64
CA LEU A 56 12.15 25.27 -1.37
C LEU A 56 10.90 25.34 -0.50
N PHE A 57 10.15 24.25 -0.44
CA PHE A 57 8.89 24.14 0.30
C PHE A 57 9.05 23.59 1.73
N LEU A 58 10.27 23.17 2.11
CA LEU A 58 10.59 22.73 3.47
C LEU A 58 11.38 23.83 4.20
N PRO A 59 10.85 24.37 5.31
CA PRO A 59 11.52 25.45 6.04
C PRO A 59 12.95 25.10 6.47
N ASN A 60 13.19 23.87 6.95
CA ASN A 60 14.53 23.46 7.42
C ASN A 60 15.54 23.33 6.27
N SER A 61 15.09 22.90 5.08
CA SER A 61 15.91 22.89 3.87
C SER A 61 16.23 24.31 3.40
N ALA A 62 15.25 25.21 3.46
CA ALA A 62 15.46 26.63 3.14
C ALA A 62 16.39 27.34 4.15
N VAL A 63 16.40 26.94 5.43
CA VAL A 63 17.41 27.39 6.41
C VAL A 63 18.81 26.97 5.98
N CYS A 64 19.00 25.70 5.58
CA CYS A 64 20.30 25.23 5.09
C CYS A 64 20.71 25.88 3.77
N TYR A 65 19.75 26.26 2.94
CA TYR A 65 19.99 27.01 1.72
C TYR A 65 20.54 28.40 2.01
N PHE A 66 19.87 29.16 2.89
CA PHE A 66 20.35 30.50 3.26
C PHE A 66 21.63 30.46 4.09
N ASN A 67 21.79 29.48 4.98
CA ASN A 67 22.96 29.33 5.83
C ASN A 67 23.55 27.91 5.72
N PRO A 68 24.39 27.63 4.71
CA PRO A 68 24.97 26.31 4.51
C PRO A 68 25.80 25.82 5.70
N VAL A 69 25.59 24.56 6.10
CA VAL A 69 26.26 23.94 7.26
C VAL A 69 27.69 23.56 6.91
N LYS A 70 28.68 24.15 7.60
CA LYS A 70 30.12 23.94 7.32
C LYS A 70 30.83 22.99 8.29
N GLU A 71 30.37 22.87 9.52
CA GLU A 71 30.95 22.05 10.59
C GLU A 71 29.85 21.30 11.37
N ASN A 72 30.19 20.16 12.00
CA ASN A 72 29.26 19.29 12.74
C ASN A 72 27.99 18.91 11.97
N THR A 73 28.13 18.71 10.66
CA THR A 73 27.02 18.56 9.71
C THR A 73 26.05 17.45 10.10
N SER A 74 26.53 16.32 10.64
CA SER A 74 25.65 15.21 11.06
C SER A 74 24.73 15.63 12.22
N GLU A 75 25.26 16.20 13.30
CA GLU A 75 24.47 16.56 14.48
C GLU A 75 23.47 17.69 14.18
N VAL A 76 23.86 18.66 13.34
CA VAL A 76 22.95 19.72 12.88
C VAL A 76 21.79 19.13 12.09
N LEU A 77 22.08 18.23 11.14
CA LEU A 77 21.06 17.60 10.32
C LEU A 77 20.14 16.69 11.14
N ASP A 78 20.67 15.98 12.14
CA ASP A 78 19.89 15.15 13.05
C ASP A 78 18.85 15.98 13.82
N TRP A 79 19.22 17.17 14.30
CA TRP A 79 18.27 18.08 14.97
C TRP A 79 17.23 18.66 14.01
N LEU A 80 17.65 19.04 12.80
CA LEU A 80 16.74 19.54 11.76
C LEU A 80 15.73 18.48 11.33
N GLU A 81 16.17 17.24 11.18
CA GLU A 81 15.31 16.10 10.85
C GLU A 81 14.38 15.75 12.02
N TRP A 82 14.92 15.71 13.25
CA TRP A 82 14.15 15.43 14.46
C TRP A 82 13.06 16.48 14.68
N GLU A 83 13.34 17.76 14.45
CA GLU A 83 12.35 18.83 14.58
C GLU A 83 11.22 18.71 13.54
N ALA A 84 11.58 18.44 12.28
CA ALA A 84 10.63 18.33 11.18
C ALA A 84 9.71 17.11 11.30
N LYS A 85 10.22 16.00 11.84
CA LYS A 85 9.47 14.74 12.02
C LYS A 85 8.64 14.72 13.31
N ASN A 86 9.16 15.33 14.38
CA ASN A 86 8.61 15.13 15.73
C ASN A 86 8.05 16.44 16.32
N LEU A 87 8.91 17.42 16.60
CA LEU A 87 8.55 18.56 17.44
C LEU A 87 7.55 19.51 16.77
N SER A 88 7.82 19.97 15.54
CA SER A 88 6.93 20.91 14.85
C SER A 88 5.55 20.33 14.55
N PRO A 89 5.42 19.10 14.01
CA PRO A 89 4.12 18.49 13.82
C PRO A 89 3.38 18.27 15.15
N CYS A 90 4.08 17.84 16.21
CA CYS A 90 3.45 17.63 17.52
C CYS A 90 2.84 18.91 18.09
N LEU A 91 3.56 20.04 17.99
CA LEU A 91 3.05 21.35 18.44
C LEU A 91 1.92 21.88 17.55
N ALA A 92 2.00 21.69 16.23
CA ALA A 92 0.94 22.08 15.32
C ALA A 92 -0.36 21.30 15.57
N TYR A 93 -0.27 19.99 15.84
CA TYR A 93 -1.44 19.17 16.17
C TYR A 93 -1.98 19.46 17.57
N LEU A 94 -1.12 19.56 18.59
CA LEU A 94 -1.55 19.78 19.97
C LEU A 94 -2.10 21.19 20.21
N CYS A 95 -1.44 22.21 19.64
CA CYS A 95 -1.73 23.61 19.93
C CYS A 95 -2.43 24.35 18.77
N GLY A 96 -2.45 23.79 17.56
CA GLY A 96 -3.03 24.41 16.36
C GLY A 96 -4.29 23.74 15.80
N SER A 97 -4.60 22.50 16.21
CA SER A 97 -5.77 21.75 15.74
C SER A 97 -6.96 21.85 16.70
N SER A 98 -8.18 21.74 16.16
CA SER A 98 -9.42 21.60 16.95
C SER A 98 -9.58 20.21 17.57
N VAL A 99 -8.81 19.21 17.12
CA VAL A 99 -8.86 17.82 17.59
C VAL A 99 -7.84 17.62 18.72
N LYS A 100 -8.30 17.63 19.97
CA LYS A 100 -7.46 17.41 21.14
C LYS A 100 -7.27 15.92 21.40
N ASN A 101 -6.12 15.35 21.02
CA ASN A 101 -5.74 14.00 21.42
C ASN A 101 -4.77 14.06 22.64
N PRO A 102 -5.16 13.52 23.81
CA PRO A 102 -4.34 13.55 25.02
C PRO A 102 -2.96 12.89 24.88
N SER A 103 -2.79 11.94 23.95
CA SER A 103 -1.51 11.26 23.73
C SER A 103 -0.39 12.19 23.23
N PHE A 104 -0.72 13.28 22.52
CA PHE A 104 0.28 14.27 22.10
C PHE A 104 0.86 15.08 23.26
N LYS A 105 0.15 15.20 24.39
CA LYS A 105 0.67 15.87 25.59
C LYS A 105 1.86 15.11 26.19
N LYS A 106 1.73 13.78 26.37
CA LYS A 106 2.82 12.92 26.85
C LYS A 106 4.00 12.89 25.87
N THR A 107 3.67 12.88 24.57
CA THR A 107 4.66 12.89 23.49
C THR A 107 5.47 14.18 23.48
N LEU A 108 4.80 15.35 23.58
CA LEU A 108 5.47 16.64 23.66
C LEU A 108 6.38 16.73 24.90
N GLN A 109 5.90 16.26 26.06
CA GLN A 109 6.73 16.21 27.28
C GLN A 109 8.01 15.40 27.07
N THR A 110 7.92 14.25 26.39
CA THR A 110 9.09 13.42 26.06
C THR A 110 10.10 14.18 25.20
N TYR A 111 9.62 14.89 24.18
CA TYR A 111 10.47 15.69 23.31
C TYR A 111 11.12 16.87 24.03
N LEU A 112 10.38 17.57 24.88
CA LEU A 112 10.91 18.68 25.67
C LEU A 112 11.91 18.20 26.71
N THR A 113 11.70 17.03 27.35
CA THR A 113 12.69 16.44 28.26
C THR A 113 13.99 16.07 27.54
N LYS A 114 13.91 15.49 26.34
CA LYS A 114 15.09 15.21 25.51
C LYS A 114 15.86 16.49 25.20
N LEU A 115 15.16 17.56 24.82
CA LEU A 115 15.76 18.85 24.52
C LEU A 115 16.41 19.49 25.76
N GLU A 116 15.71 19.44 26.90
CA GLU A 116 16.20 19.94 28.19
C GLU A 116 17.51 19.24 28.58
N CYS A 117 17.56 17.90 28.47
CA CYS A 117 18.78 17.14 28.74
C CYS A 117 19.91 17.49 27.76
N SER A 118 19.57 17.77 26.50
CA SER A 118 20.56 18.09 25.46
C SER A 118 21.21 19.45 25.65
N LEU A 119 20.50 20.39 26.30
CA LEU A 119 20.95 21.74 26.64
C LEU A 119 21.65 21.84 28.00
N LYS A 120 21.65 20.75 28.78
CA LYS A 120 22.33 20.73 30.07
C LYS A 120 23.81 21.08 29.90
N ASP A 121 24.27 22.08 30.65
CA ASP A 121 25.64 22.60 30.64
C ASP A 121 26.13 23.14 29.27
N LYS A 122 25.21 23.47 28.36
CA LYS A 122 25.54 24.04 27.03
C LYS A 122 24.90 25.40 26.82
N VAL A 123 25.55 26.22 26.00
CA VAL A 123 25.04 27.53 25.57
C VAL A 123 24.17 27.42 24.32
N TYR A 124 24.47 26.45 23.44
CA TYR A 124 23.73 26.13 22.22
C TYR A 124 23.45 24.63 22.14
N LEU A 125 22.61 24.20 21.20
CA LEU A 125 22.27 22.77 21.05
C LEU A 125 23.48 21.90 20.72
N ILE A 126 24.47 22.46 20.03
CA ILE A 126 25.69 21.78 19.60
C ILE A 126 26.90 22.43 20.30
N GLY A 127 27.01 22.15 21.60
CA GLY A 127 28.11 22.61 22.44
C GLY A 127 28.10 24.14 22.65
N ASN A 128 29.22 24.79 22.32
CA ASN A 128 29.38 26.24 22.44
C ASN A 128 29.23 26.98 21.10
N THR A 129 28.78 26.29 20.06
CA THR A 129 28.71 26.83 18.69
C THR A 129 27.27 27.05 18.28
N PHE A 130 26.94 28.29 17.91
CA PHE A 130 25.65 28.63 17.32
C PHE A 130 25.46 27.94 15.96
N SER A 131 24.29 27.33 15.73
CA SER A 131 24.04 26.53 14.54
C SER A 131 22.62 26.67 13.98
N ASN A 132 22.37 26.06 12.80
CA ASN A 132 21.02 25.98 12.23
C ASN A 132 20.05 25.18 13.12
N ALA A 133 20.55 24.27 13.97
CA ALA A 133 19.71 23.56 14.93
C ALA A 133 19.06 24.55 15.90
N ASP A 134 19.83 25.55 16.36
CA ASP A 134 19.31 26.58 17.26
C ASP A 134 18.24 27.42 16.57
N ILE A 135 18.48 27.86 15.33
CA ILE A 135 17.50 28.62 14.53
C ILE A 135 16.18 27.87 14.40
N VAL A 136 16.24 26.59 14.04
CA VAL A 136 15.08 25.77 13.71
C VAL A 136 14.28 25.42 14.96
N ILE A 137 14.94 24.93 16.01
CA ILE A 137 14.26 24.51 17.25
C ILE A 137 13.70 25.74 17.98
N TRP A 138 14.46 26.84 18.04
CA TRP A 138 14.05 28.04 18.75
C TRP A 138 12.79 28.63 18.11
N SER A 139 12.78 28.78 16.79
CA SER A 139 11.63 29.35 16.06
C SER A 139 10.36 28.51 16.26
N THR A 140 10.51 27.20 16.42
CA THR A 140 9.40 26.28 16.68
C THR A 140 8.90 26.34 18.12
N LEU A 141 9.75 26.60 19.11
CA LEU A 141 9.36 26.72 20.52
C LEU A 141 8.97 28.14 20.95
N TYR A 142 9.42 29.16 20.23
CA TYR A 142 9.19 30.55 20.59
C TYR A 142 7.72 30.91 20.82
N PRO A 143 6.75 30.46 19.98
CA PRO A 143 5.34 30.74 20.25
C PRO A 143 4.81 30.03 21.50
N LEU A 144 5.38 28.87 21.87
CA LEU A 144 5.05 28.17 23.12
C LEU A 144 5.53 28.98 24.33
N TYR A 145 6.71 29.60 24.22
CA TYR A 145 7.28 30.48 25.23
C TYR A 145 6.47 31.78 25.42
N LEU A 146 5.99 32.39 24.34
CA LEU A 146 5.18 33.61 24.38
C LEU A 146 3.78 33.40 24.98
N ASN A 147 3.24 32.18 24.92
CA ASN A 147 1.91 31.88 25.44
C ASN A 147 1.98 31.50 26.92
N GLU A 148 1.59 32.41 27.82
CA GLU A 148 1.69 32.20 29.27
C GLU A 148 1.01 30.91 29.76
N ALA A 149 -0.15 30.55 29.21
CA ALA A 149 -0.88 29.35 29.59
C ALA A 149 -0.15 28.08 29.14
N LEU A 150 0.28 28.03 27.88
CA LEU A 150 1.01 26.87 27.37
C LEU A 150 2.44 26.77 27.95
N ARG A 151 3.09 27.90 28.22
CA ARG A 151 4.40 27.94 28.89
C ARG A 151 4.32 27.32 30.28
N LYS A 152 3.32 27.70 31.09
CA LYS A 152 3.09 27.10 32.41
C LYS A 152 2.76 25.61 32.33
N GLU A 153 2.08 25.18 31.27
CA GLU A 153 1.65 23.79 31.12
C GLU A 153 2.75 22.86 30.59
N TYR A 154 3.60 23.33 29.67
CA TYR A 154 4.54 22.47 28.93
C TYR A 154 6.01 22.88 29.03
N LEU A 155 6.31 24.17 29.24
CA LEU A 155 7.65 24.75 29.05
C LEU A 155 8.19 25.41 30.32
N LEU A 156 8.06 24.74 31.47
CA LEU A 156 8.72 25.11 32.74
C LEU A 156 10.04 24.34 32.91
N LEU A 157 10.90 24.42 31.91
CA LEU A 157 12.17 23.68 31.83
C LEU A 157 13.33 24.69 31.82
N PRO A 158 14.17 24.74 32.87
CA PRO A 158 15.07 25.86 33.12
C PRO A 158 16.17 26.01 32.06
N ASN A 159 16.72 24.92 31.53
CA ASN A 159 17.78 25.02 30.51
C ASN A 159 17.20 25.51 29.18
N ILE A 160 16.02 25.03 28.77
CA ILE A 160 15.32 25.53 27.58
C ILE A 160 14.96 27.01 27.72
N ILE A 161 14.41 27.44 28.87
CA ILE A 161 14.06 28.86 29.09
C ILE A 161 15.31 29.73 28.97
N LYS A 162 16.37 29.38 29.70
CA LYS A 162 17.64 30.12 29.65
C LYS A 162 18.21 30.19 28.23
N TRP A 163 18.13 29.09 27.48
CA TRP A 163 18.58 29.01 26.09
C TRP A 163 17.73 29.86 25.14
N ILE A 164 16.39 29.89 25.31
CA ILE A 164 15.48 30.75 24.53
C ILE A 164 15.82 32.22 24.77
N GLU A 165 15.95 32.62 26.04
CA GLU A 165 16.29 33.99 26.44
C GLU A 165 17.67 34.40 25.91
N HIS A 166 18.65 33.49 25.97
CA HIS A 166 19.97 33.72 25.38
C HIS A 166 19.89 33.94 23.86
N CYS A 167 19.15 33.09 23.13
CA CYS A 167 18.95 33.26 21.69
C CYS A 167 18.27 34.58 21.33
N GLU A 168 17.34 35.09 22.15
CA GLU A 168 16.72 36.41 21.94
C GLU A 168 17.69 37.59 22.08
N THR A 169 18.82 37.42 22.78
CA THR A 169 19.85 38.46 22.86
C THR A 169 20.67 38.58 21.56
N ILE A 170 20.61 37.56 20.69
CA ILE A 170 21.35 37.51 19.44
C ILE A 170 20.67 38.47 18.42
N PRO A 171 21.42 39.41 17.80
CA PRO A 171 20.84 40.43 16.92
C PRO A 171 19.94 39.87 15.81
N GLN A 172 20.33 38.76 15.19
CA GLN A 172 19.60 38.13 14.09
C GLN A 172 18.20 37.64 14.49
N PHE A 173 18.04 37.16 15.72
CA PHE A 173 16.75 36.74 16.29
C PHE A 173 15.88 37.94 16.61
N LYS A 174 16.46 38.93 17.29
CA LYS A 174 15.78 40.17 17.65
C LYS A 174 15.24 40.92 16.43
N GLU A 175 16.03 41.01 15.38
CA GLU A 175 15.64 41.62 14.10
C GLU A 175 14.51 40.84 13.41
N ALA A 176 14.58 39.50 13.40
CA ALA A 176 13.54 38.66 12.80
C ALA A 176 12.19 38.78 13.52
N VAL A 177 12.19 38.77 14.86
CA VAL A 177 10.99 38.96 15.69
C VAL A 177 10.40 40.36 15.53
N ALA A 178 11.25 41.39 15.45
CA ALA A 178 10.81 42.76 15.21
C ALA A 178 10.17 42.91 13.81
N PHE A 179 10.71 42.21 12.80
CA PHE A 179 10.22 42.25 11.43
C PHE A 179 8.93 41.44 11.21
N PHE A 180 8.81 40.26 11.83
CA PHE A 180 7.64 39.38 11.69
C PHE A 180 7.10 38.99 13.06
N LYS A 181 6.10 39.74 13.53
CA LYS A 181 5.50 39.55 14.86
C LYS A 181 4.77 38.20 14.96
N ILE A 182 5.04 37.47 16.03
CA ILE A 182 4.37 36.21 16.37
C ILE A 182 3.47 36.40 17.58
N ASP A 183 2.22 35.97 17.46
CA ASP A 183 1.27 35.78 18.57
C ASP A 183 1.25 34.30 18.98
N GLY A 184 1.75 34.00 20.18
CA GLY A 184 1.81 32.65 20.74
C GLY A 184 0.45 31.96 20.93
N LYS A 185 -0.67 32.67 20.85
CA LYS A 185 -2.01 32.05 20.90
C LYS A 185 -2.44 31.45 19.56
N THR A 186 -2.04 32.06 18.44
CA THR A 186 -2.55 31.70 17.11
C THR A 186 -1.47 31.14 16.17
N ALA A 187 -0.20 31.17 16.58
CA ALA A 187 0.93 30.79 15.72
C ALA A 187 0.89 29.33 15.26
N TYR A 188 0.54 28.38 16.13
CA TYR A 188 0.47 26.97 15.75
C TYR A 188 -0.74 26.66 14.85
N ALA A 189 -1.83 27.41 14.98
CA ALA A 189 -2.96 27.32 14.05
C ALA A 189 -2.56 27.88 12.67
N ALA A 190 -1.79 28.97 12.63
CA ALA A 190 -1.21 29.49 11.40
C ALA A 190 -0.23 28.50 10.75
N LEU A 191 0.63 27.84 11.55
CA LEU A 191 1.52 26.78 11.07
C LEU A 191 0.74 25.62 10.44
N ALA A 192 -0.33 25.14 11.10
CA ALA A 192 -1.19 24.09 10.60
C ALA A 192 -1.95 24.50 9.33
N ALA A 193 -2.45 25.74 9.27
CA ALA A 193 -3.15 26.26 8.09
C ALA A 193 -2.22 26.45 6.87
N GLY A 194 -0.94 26.75 7.11
CA GLY A 194 0.08 26.89 6.06
C GLY A 194 0.55 25.57 5.46
N ALA A 195 0.30 24.43 6.14
CA ALA A 195 0.76 23.11 5.72
C ALA A 195 -0.42 22.13 5.63
N LYS A 196 -0.88 21.85 4.41
CA LYS A 196 -2.03 20.95 4.15
C LYS A 196 -1.84 19.52 4.67
N TYR A 197 -0.60 19.08 4.81
CA TYR A 197 -0.23 17.75 5.30
C TYR A 197 1.01 17.89 6.19
N LEU A 198 0.79 17.96 7.50
CA LEU A 198 1.86 17.79 8.47
C LEU A 198 2.03 16.29 8.75
N PRO A 199 3.27 15.78 8.88
CA PRO A 199 3.49 14.41 9.31
C PRO A 199 2.74 14.15 10.62
N ILE A 200 2.06 13.00 10.74
CA ILE A 200 1.48 12.63 12.04
C ILE A 200 2.66 12.29 12.97
N PRO A 201 2.77 12.95 14.14
CA PRO A 201 3.82 12.63 15.10
C PRO A 201 3.74 11.16 15.49
N ASP A 202 4.89 10.50 15.63
CA ASP A 202 4.94 9.09 16.00
C ASP A 202 4.39 8.89 17.42
N LEU A 203 3.13 8.43 17.51
CA LEU A 203 2.45 8.17 18.78
C LEU A 203 2.99 6.93 19.51
N THR A 204 3.93 6.19 18.91
CA THR A 204 4.47 4.95 19.46
C THR A 204 5.74 5.13 20.30
N SER A 205 6.28 6.34 20.42
CA SER A 205 7.38 6.62 21.35
C SER A 205 6.89 6.84 22.78
N SER A 206 6.09 5.92 23.31
CA SER A 206 6.12 5.66 24.75
C SER A 206 7.24 4.66 24.97
N GLU A 207 8.43 5.15 25.27
CA GLU A 207 9.35 4.38 26.12
C GLU A 207 8.54 4.00 27.36
N GLY A 208 8.25 2.70 27.48
CA GLY A 208 7.63 2.15 28.67
C GLY A 208 8.61 2.34 29.81
N THR A 209 8.29 3.25 30.71
CA THR A 209 8.87 3.31 32.05
C THR A 209 8.44 2.05 32.80
N SER A 210 9.26 1.01 32.75
CA SER A 210 9.54 0.20 33.93
C SER A 210 10.79 0.77 34.57
N GLU A 211 10.68 1.15 35.84
CA GLU A 211 11.80 1.59 36.66
C GLU A 211 12.93 0.55 36.61
N GLU A 212 14.09 0.92 36.08
CA GLU A 212 15.37 0.42 36.55
C GLU A 212 16.43 1.48 36.26
N SER A 213 17.19 1.83 37.30
CA SER A 213 18.26 2.80 37.25
C SER A 213 19.51 2.13 36.65
N GLY A 214 20.01 2.66 35.54
CA GLY A 214 21.25 2.19 34.92
C GLY A 214 21.60 2.92 33.64
N SER A 215 22.87 3.35 33.53
CA SER A 215 23.61 3.69 32.30
C SER A 215 23.25 2.81 31.09
N PRO A 216 23.43 3.25 29.82
CA PRO A 216 22.71 2.72 28.65
C PRO A 216 22.85 1.21 28.54
N GLN A 217 21.84 0.50 29.03
CA GLN A 217 21.73 -0.93 28.88
C GLN A 217 20.98 -1.18 27.58
N HIS A 218 21.65 -1.87 26.66
CA HIS A 218 20.97 -2.78 25.74
C HIS A 218 19.83 -3.45 26.52
N THR A 219 18.58 -3.30 26.08
CA THR A 219 17.58 -4.31 26.40
C THR A 219 18.10 -5.61 25.78
N VAL A 220 18.82 -6.39 26.58
CA VAL A 220 19.24 -7.72 26.20
C VAL A 220 17.94 -8.46 26.01
N GLU A 221 17.54 -8.68 24.76
CA GLU A 221 16.43 -9.59 24.47
C GLU A 221 16.80 -10.93 25.08
N VAL A 222 16.14 -11.26 26.20
CA VAL A 222 16.49 -12.41 27.01
C VAL A 222 16.16 -13.66 26.21
N VAL A 223 17.20 -14.37 25.77
CA VAL A 223 17.10 -15.69 25.16
C VAL A 223 16.94 -16.70 26.29
N SER A 224 15.86 -17.46 26.28
CA SER A 224 15.66 -18.53 27.25
C SER A 224 16.68 -19.67 27.07
N GLU A 225 16.98 -20.40 28.14
CA GLU A 225 17.85 -21.58 28.07
C GLU A 225 17.33 -22.65 27.10
N GLU A 226 16.00 -22.75 26.97
CA GLU A 226 15.37 -23.67 26.02
C GLU A 226 15.60 -23.24 24.56
N GLU A 227 15.43 -21.95 24.24
CA GLU A 227 15.74 -21.39 22.92
C GLU A 227 17.23 -21.59 22.57
N LEU A 228 18.12 -21.35 23.54
CA LEU A 228 19.55 -21.52 23.36
C LEU A 228 19.92 -22.99 23.07
N LYS A 229 19.36 -23.92 23.84
CA LYS A 229 19.56 -25.36 23.64
C LYS A 229 19.01 -25.81 22.29
N SER A 230 17.84 -25.31 21.89
CA SER A 230 17.22 -25.60 20.60
C SER A 230 18.07 -25.10 19.44
N ALA A 231 18.57 -23.86 19.51
CA ALA A 231 19.43 -23.27 18.49
C ALA A 231 20.74 -24.04 18.33
N LYS A 232 21.41 -24.41 19.44
CA LYS A 232 22.62 -25.26 19.46
C LYS A 232 22.37 -26.60 18.76
N ALA A 233 21.29 -27.26 19.13
CA ALA A 233 20.92 -28.56 18.58
C ALA A 233 20.58 -28.47 17.09
N ALA A 234 19.92 -27.40 16.64
CA ALA A 234 19.57 -27.20 15.23
C ALA A 234 20.79 -26.88 14.36
N TRP A 235 21.68 -26.00 14.83
CA TRP A 235 22.90 -25.61 14.10
C TRP A 235 23.83 -26.79 13.84
N SER A 236 23.93 -27.70 14.80
CA SER A 236 24.82 -28.86 14.73
C SER A 236 24.26 -30.00 13.86
N LYS A 237 23.06 -29.86 13.28
CA LYS A 237 22.47 -30.89 12.42
C LYS A 237 23.17 -30.92 11.07
N ASP A 238 23.38 -32.15 10.60
CA ASP A 238 23.92 -32.43 9.28
C ASP A 238 22.99 -31.93 8.17
N VAL A 239 23.44 -30.91 7.43
CA VAL A 239 22.69 -30.29 6.33
C VAL A 239 22.46 -31.24 5.16
N THR A 240 23.24 -32.32 5.03
CA THR A 240 23.03 -33.32 3.97
C THR A 240 21.75 -34.14 4.16
N LYS A 241 21.18 -34.11 5.38
CA LYS A 241 19.90 -34.75 5.73
C LYS A 241 18.69 -33.85 5.50
N LEU A 242 18.87 -32.61 5.02
CA LEU A 242 17.76 -31.73 4.69
C LEU A 242 16.93 -32.31 3.53
N PRO A 243 15.59 -32.19 3.57
CA PRO A 243 14.75 -32.65 2.49
C PRO A 243 15.08 -31.89 1.21
N LYS A 244 15.23 -32.62 0.10
CA LYS A 244 15.44 -32.00 -1.21
C LYS A 244 14.17 -31.23 -1.60
N LEU A 245 14.36 -29.98 -2.06
CA LEU A 245 13.28 -29.18 -2.61
C LEU A 245 12.71 -29.86 -3.87
N LYS A 246 11.39 -29.91 -3.97
CA LYS A 246 10.70 -30.39 -5.17
C LYS A 246 11.05 -29.51 -6.36
N GLN A 247 11.47 -30.13 -7.47
CA GLN A 247 11.73 -29.40 -8.70
C GLN A 247 10.43 -29.02 -9.41
N ARG A 248 10.41 -27.83 -10.03
CA ARG A 248 9.29 -27.33 -10.84
C ARG A 248 9.31 -27.91 -12.25
N ASN A 249 9.19 -29.23 -12.37
CA ASN A 249 9.18 -29.89 -13.68
C ASN A 249 7.75 -30.29 -14.05
N GLY A 250 7.28 -29.82 -15.21
CA GLY A 250 5.96 -30.17 -15.74
C GLY A 250 4.79 -29.50 -15.03
N LYS A 251 3.62 -30.14 -15.11
CA LYS A 251 2.36 -29.62 -14.56
C LYS A 251 2.21 -30.05 -13.10
N VAL A 252 2.08 -29.08 -12.20
CA VAL A 252 1.82 -29.33 -10.78
C VAL A 252 0.38 -29.83 -10.58
N LEU A 253 0.25 -31.00 -9.94
CA LEU A 253 -1.02 -31.62 -9.57
C LEU A 253 -1.03 -31.88 -8.05
N PRO A 254 -2.21 -31.96 -7.41
CA PRO A 254 -2.34 -32.32 -6.01
C PRO A 254 -1.87 -33.75 -5.76
N VAL A 255 -1.30 -33.98 -4.57
CA VAL A 255 -0.83 -35.27 -4.10
C VAL A 255 -1.58 -35.63 -2.82
N SER A 256 -2.07 -36.87 -2.74
CA SER A 256 -2.78 -37.39 -1.57
C SER A 256 -1.89 -37.34 -0.32
N LYS A 257 -2.48 -37.00 0.83
CA LYS A 257 -1.80 -36.85 2.14
C LYS A 257 -0.69 -35.78 2.22
N GLU A 258 -0.57 -34.91 1.22
CA GLU A 258 0.35 -33.76 1.24
C GLU A 258 -0.41 -32.43 1.26
N LYS A 259 0.27 -31.33 1.63
CA LYS A 259 -0.32 -29.99 1.54
C LYS A 259 -0.37 -29.52 0.09
N ASN A 260 -1.59 -29.40 -0.45
CA ASN A 260 -1.86 -28.89 -1.80
C ASN A 260 -2.44 -27.48 -1.72
N ILE A 261 -1.66 -26.49 -2.15
CA ILE A 261 -2.00 -25.07 -2.06
C ILE A 261 -2.32 -24.57 -3.47
N PHE A 262 -3.58 -24.22 -3.69
CA PHE A 262 -4.04 -23.62 -4.93
C PHE A 262 -4.18 -22.12 -4.75
N ILE A 263 -3.48 -21.32 -5.54
CA ILE A 263 -3.42 -19.87 -5.39
C ILE A 263 -3.95 -19.23 -6.66
N THR A 264 -4.91 -18.31 -6.50
CA THR A 264 -5.37 -17.45 -7.58
C THR A 264 -5.18 -16.00 -7.21
N SER A 265 -4.66 -15.19 -8.14
CA SER A 265 -4.78 -13.73 -8.06
C SER A 265 -5.99 -13.27 -8.86
N ALA A 266 -6.70 -12.26 -8.37
CA ALA A 266 -7.77 -11.61 -9.13
C ALA A 266 -7.34 -11.32 -10.57
N LEU A 267 -8.21 -11.66 -11.52
CA LEU A 267 -7.96 -11.45 -12.94
C LEU A 267 -7.96 -9.94 -13.24
N PRO A 268 -6.82 -9.31 -13.59
CA PRO A 268 -6.80 -7.93 -14.04
C PRO A 268 -7.68 -7.74 -15.28
N TYR A 269 -8.45 -6.67 -15.28
CA TYR A 269 -9.23 -6.29 -16.45
C TYR A 269 -8.31 -5.82 -17.59
N VAL A 270 -8.42 -6.45 -18.75
CA VAL A 270 -7.41 -6.38 -19.80
C VAL A 270 -7.26 -4.98 -20.40
N ASN A 271 -8.32 -4.18 -20.48
CA ASN A 271 -8.28 -2.94 -21.25
C ASN A 271 -7.53 -1.77 -20.55
N ASN A 272 -6.90 -2.02 -19.40
CA ASN A 272 -6.18 -1.03 -18.61
C ASN A 272 -4.80 -1.52 -18.21
N VAL A 273 -3.79 -0.66 -18.40
CA VAL A 273 -2.46 -0.91 -17.84
C VAL A 273 -2.57 -0.93 -16.30
N PRO A 274 -2.04 -1.97 -15.62
CA PRO A 274 -2.12 -2.06 -14.17
C PRO A 274 -1.20 -1.03 -13.52
N HIS A 275 -1.68 -0.36 -12.48
CA HIS A 275 -0.86 0.50 -11.62
C HIS A 275 -0.32 -0.25 -10.40
N LEU A 276 0.60 0.37 -9.65
CA LEU A 276 1.24 -0.26 -8.49
C LEU A 276 0.22 -0.79 -7.46
N GLY A 277 -0.91 -0.10 -7.30
CA GLY A 277 -2.02 -0.53 -6.45
C GLY A 277 -2.66 -1.86 -6.88
N ASN A 278 -2.87 -2.07 -8.20
CA ASN A 278 -3.35 -3.37 -8.69
C ASN A 278 -2.31 -4.47 -8.46
N ILE A 279 -1.04 -4.13 -8.63
CA ILE A 279 0.08 -5.08 -8.48
C ILE A 279 0.18 -5.55 -7.03
N ILE A 280 0.28 -4.62 -6.06
CA ILE A 280 0.42 -4.97 -4.65
C ILE A 280 -0.83 -5.66 -4.08
N GLY A 281 -2.03 -5.22 -4.47
CA GLY A 281 -3.27 -5.77 -3.94
C GLY A 281 -3.60 -7.17 -4.44
N CYS A 282 -2.96 -7.63 -5.52
CA CYS A 282 -3.28 -8.90 -6.16
C CYS A 282 -2.01 -9.71 -6.46
N VAL A 283 -1.41 -9.51 -7.63
CA VAL A 283 -0.39 -10.42 -8.18
C VAL A 283 0.89 -10.48 -7.35
N LEU A 284 1.37 -9.36 -6.81
CA LEU A 284 2.60 -9.34 -6.00
C LEU A 284 2.38 -9.99 -4.63
N SER A 285 1.23 -9.74 -4.00
CA SER A 285 0.88 -10.41 -2.74
C SER A 285 0.79 -11.94 -2.90
N ALA A 286 0.11 -12.39 -3.96
CA ALA A 286 -0.02 -13.81 -4.25
C ALA A 286 1.32 -14.47 -4.61
N ASP A 287 2.19 -13.78 -5.35
CA ASP A 287 3.53 -14.26 -5.70
C ASP A 287 4.40 -14.53 -4.47
N VAL A 288 4.41 -13.60 -3.51
CA VAL A 288 5.18 -13.77 -2.26
C VAL A 288 4.72 -15.00 -1.50
N PHE A 289 3.40 -15.18 -1.36
CA PHE A 289 2.85 -16.36 -0.70
C PHE A 289 3.13 -17.64 -1.49
N ALA A 290 3.00 -17.63 -2.81
CA ALA A 290 3.32 -18.79 -3.66
C ALA A 290 4.79 -19.22 -3.54
N ARG A 291 5.72 -18.26 -3.51
CA ARG A 291 7.14 -18.53 -3.31
C ARG A 291 7.41 -19.11 -1.92
N PHE A 292 6.77 -18.57 -0.89
CA PHE A 292 6.83 -19.14 0.47
C PHE A 292 6.33 -20.58 0.51
N CYS A 293 5.14 -20.87 -0.05
CA CYS A 293 4.60 -22.24 -0.07
C CYS A 293 5.52 -23.23 -0.77
N ARG A 294 6.17 -22.82 -1.87
CA ARG A 294 7.17 -23.63 -2.58
C ARG A 294 8.42 -23.87 -1.73
N LEU A 295 8.90 -22.86 -0.99
CA LEU A 295 10.01 -23.03 -0.05
C LEU A 295 9.65 -23.97 1.12
N CYS A 296 8.37 -24.02 1.52
CA CYS A 296 7.85 -25.01 2.46
C CYS A 296 7.60 -26.40 1.84
N ASN A 297 7.98 -26.60 0.57
CA ASN A 297 7.83 -27.85 -0.18
C ASN A 297 6.36 -28.30 -0.39
N TYR A 298 5.41 -27.37 -0.32
CA TYR A 298 3.99 -27.63 -0.58
C TYR A 298 3.72 -27.76 -2.09
N ASN A 299 2.77 -28.61 -2.48
CA ASN A 299 2.35 -28.71 -3.88
C ASN A 299 1.58 -27.44 -4.23
N THR A 300 2.24 -26.51 -4.91
CA THR A 300 1.73 -25.15 -5.08
C THR A 300 1.43 -24.89 -6.55
N LEU A 301 0.18 -24.57 -6.86
CA LEU A 301 -0.23 -24.09 -8.17
C LEU A 301 -0.67 -22.63 -8.06
N TYR A 302 0.03 -21.72 -8.74
CA TYR A 302 -0.30 -20.30 -8.77
C TYR A 302 -0.75 -19.87 -10.18
N LEU A 303 -2.04 -19.52 -10.30
CA LEU A 303 -2.67 -19.10 -11.55
C LEU A 303 -3.17 -17.65 -11.51
N CYS A 304 -3.16 -17.01 -12.67
CA CYS A 304 -3.87 -15.77 -12.94
C CYS A 304 -4.12 -15.67 -14.46
N GLY A 305 -4.68 -14.56 -14.90
CA GLY A 305 -4.90 -14.27 -16.30
C GLY A 305 -5.62 -12.94 -16.47
N THR A 306 -5.94 -12.58 -17.70
CA THR A 306 -6.71 -11.38 -18.01
C THR A 306 -8.20 -11.66 -18.07
N ASP A 307 -8.99 -10.75 -17.49
CA ASP A 307 -10.43 -10.67 -17.71
C ASP A 307 -10.72 -9.78 -18.92
N GLU A 308 -11.32 -10.36 -19.96
CA GLU A 308 -11.33 -9.80 -21.31
C GLU A 308 -12.71 -9.40 -21.83
N TYR A 309 -13.79 -9.84 -21.18
CA TYR A 309 -15.14 -9.64 -21.68
C TYR A 309 -15.81 -8.37 -21.14
N GLY A 310 -17.00 -8.05 -21.68
CA GLY A 310 -17.83 -6.97 -21.18
C GLY A 310 -17.69 -5.64 -21.92
N THR A 311 -18.58 -4.71 -21.55
CA THR A 311 -18.80 -3.45 -22.28
C THR A 311 -17.59 -2.53 -22.32
N ALA A 312 -16.73 -2.55 -21.29
CA ALA A 312 -15.58 -1.66 -21.25
C ALA A 312 -14.50 -2.07 -22.27
N THR A 313 -14.36 -3.35 -22.60
CA THR A 313 -13.57 -3.82 -23.75
C THR A 313 -14.16 -3.32 -25.06
N GLU A 314 -15.48 -3.47 -25.30
CA GLU A 314 -16.12 -2.96 -26.53
C GLU A 314 -15.95 -1.44 -26.69
N THR A 315 -16.07 -0.70 -25.58
CA THR A 315 -15.88 0.76 -25.56
C THR A 315 -14.46 1.13 -25.96
N LYS A 316 -13.48 0.48 -25.33
CA LYS A 316 -12.06 0.76 -25.55
C LYS A 316 -11.62 0.33 -26.96
N ALA A 317 -12.14 -0.78 -27.45
CA ALA A 317 -11.96 -1.24 -28.83
C ALA A 317 -12.46 -0.18 -29.83
N LEU A 318 -13.65 0.38 -29.60
CA LEU A 318 -14.20 1.45 -30.44
C LEU A 318 -13.36 2.73 -30.40
N GLU A 319 -12.91 3.15 -29.21
CA GLU A 319 -12.05 4.33 -29.03
C GLU A 319 -10.71 4.18 -29.76
N GLU A 320 -10.10 2.99 -29.72
CA GLU A 320 -8.82 2.70 -30.36
C GLU A 320 -8.96 2.24 -31.82
N LYS A 321 -10.20 2.16 -32.34
CA LYS A 321 -10.52 1.67 -33.69
C LYS A 321 -9.97 0.25 -33.96
N LEU A 322 -10.08 -0.62 -32.96
CA LEU A 322 -9.70 -2.03 -33.00
C LEU A 322 -10.93 -2.92 -32.78
N THR A 323 -10.82 -4.20 -33.14
CA THR A 323 -11.78 -5.22 -32.66
C THR A 323 -11.54 -5.52 -31.18
N CYS A 324 -12.55 -6.07 -30.50
CA CYS A 324 -12.42 -6.51 -29.10
C CYS A 324 -11.31 -7.55 -28.93
N ARG A 325 -11.10 -8.43 -29.92
CA ARG A 325 -10.03 -9.43 -29.86
C ARG A 325 -8.65 -8.78 -29.94
N GLU A 326 -8.45 -7.88 -30.90
CA GLU A 326 -7.16 -7.18 -31.10
C GLU A 326 -6.76 -6.37 -29.87
N ILE A 327 -7.71 -5.66 -29.23
CA ILE A 327 -7.40 -4.91 -28.01
C ILE A 327 -7.04 -5.84 -26.85
N CYS A 328 -7.74 -6.95 -26.69
CA CYS A 328 -7.40 -7.94 -25.66
C CYS A 328 -6.01 -8.55 -25.92
N ASP A 329 -5.69 -8.90 -27.16
CA ASP A 329 -4.38 -9.44 -27.54
C ASP A 329 -3.25 -8.45 -27.26
N LYS A 330 -3.45 -7.18 -27.62
CA LYS A 330 -2.51 -6.08 -27.34
C LYS A 330 -2.24 -5.95 -25.84
N TYR A 331 -3.29 -5.85 -25.03
CA TYR A 331 -3.12 -5.59 -23.61
C TYR A 331 -2.75 -6.84 -22.80
N PHE A 332 -3.14 -8.04 -23.21
CA PHE A 332 -2.66 -9.28 -22.61
C PHE A 332 -1.13 -9.34 -22.64
N LYS A 333 -0.53 -8.98 -23.79
CA LYS A 333 0.93 -8.88 -23.93
C LYS A 333 1.52 -7.87 -22.94
N ILE A 334 0.94 -6.67 -22.84
CA ILE A 334 1.39 -5.62 -21.90
C ILE A 334 1.34 -6.11 -20.45
N HIS A 335 0.23 -6.74 -20.03
CA HIS A 335 0.11 -7.31 -18.68
C HIS A 335 1.19 -8.36 -18.43
N ASN A 336 1.39 -9.28 -19.37
CA ASN A 336 2.38 -10.34 -19.25
C ASN A 336 3.81 -9.78 -19.13
N GLU A 337 4.17 -8.79 -19.96
CA GLU A 337 5.48 -8.12 -19.89
C GLU A 337 5.69 -7.40 -18.55
N ILE A 338 4.66 -6.71 -18.03
CA ILE A 338 4.72 -6.06 -16.72
C ILE A 338 4.95 -7.08 -15.62
N TYR A 339 4.16 -8.16 -15.59
CA TYR A 339 4.25 -9.16 -14.53
C TYR A 339 5.55 -9.97 -14.62
N GLN A 340 6.06 -10.23 -15.82
CA GLN A 340 7.39 -10.83 -16.00
C GLN A 340 8.49 -9.92 -15.46
N TRP A 341 8.45 -8.61 -15.73
CA TRP A 341 9.43 -7.65 -15.21
C TRP A 341 9.37 -7.53 -13.68
N PHE A 342 8.16 -7.51 -13.09
CA PHE A 342 7.97 -7.60 -11.64
C PHE A 342 8.33 -8.97 -11.05
N ASN A 343 8.81 -9.92 -11.87
CA ASN A 343 9.19 -11.27 -11.49
C ASN A 343 8.05 -12.02 -10.77
N ILE A 344 6.84 -11.92 -11.31
CA ILE A 344 5.68 -12.68 -10.82
C ILE A 344 5.76 -14.11 -11.36
N SER A 345 5.83 -15.07 -10.46
CA SER A 345 6.12 -16.47 -10.75
C SER A 345 4.86 -17.32 -10.92
N PHE A 346 3.99 -16.93 -11.85
CA PHE A 346 2.85 -17.76 -12.23
C PHE A 346 3.32 -19.14 -12.71
N ASP A 347 2.57 -20.18 -12.37
CA ASP A 347 2.69 -21.48 -13.02
C ASP A 347 1.98 -21.45 -14.38
N HIS A 348 0.93 -20.63 -14.51
CA HIS A 348 0.33 -20.27 -15.79
C HIS A 348 -0.43 -18.94 -15.71
N PHE A 349 -0.25 -18.10 -16.74
CA PHE A 349 -0.96 -16.84 -16.93
C PHE A 349 -1.84 -16.96 -18.17
N GLY A 350 -3.15 -17.11 -17.98
CA GLY A 350 -4.13 -17.39 -19.03
C GLY A 350 -5.03 -16.21 -19.38
N ARG A 351 -6.16 -16.49 -20.03
CA ARG A 351 -7.10 -15.50 -20.57
C ARG A 351 -8.52 -16.02 -20.44
N THR A 352 -9.52 -15.15 -20.23
CA THR A 352 -10.93 -15.58 -20.24
C THR A 352 -11.50 -15.74 -21.66
N SER A 353 -10.87 -15.17 -22.70
CA SER A 353 -11.33 -15.31 -24.10
C SER A 353 -10.83 -16.61 -24.78
N ASN A 354 -10.97 -17.75 -24.09
CA ASN A 354 -10.61 -19.07 -24.59
C ASN A 354 -11.84 -20.00 -24.75
N PRO A 355 -11.73 -21.11 -25.52
CA PRO A 355 -12.83 -22.07 -25.68
C PRO A 355 -13.25 -22.73 -24.36
N GLU A 356 -12.31 -23.05 -23.48
CA GLU A 356 -12.55 -23.71 -22.19
C GLU A 356 -13.47 -22.88 -21.28
N GLN A 357 -13.36 -21.54 -21.34
CA GLN A 357 -14.24 -20.61 -20.64
C GLN A 357 -15.67 -20.78 -21.13
N SER A 358 -15.87 -20.78 -22.44
CA SER A 358 -17.22 -20.87 -23.01
C SER A 358 -17.90 -22.18 -22.59
N GLU A 359 -17.16 -23.28 -22.67
CA GLU A 359 -17.64 -24.60 -22.24
C GLU A 359 -18.02 -24.62 -20.75
N LEU A 360 -17.12 -24.19 -19.86
CA LEU A 360 -17.35 -24.25 -18.41
C LEU A 360 -18.44 -23.27 -17.94
N CYS A 361 -18.54 -22.09 -18.55
CA CYS A 361 -19.60 -21.14 -18.25
C CYS A 361 -20.98 -21.66 -18.66
N GLN A 362 -21.06 -22.26 -19.84
CA GLN A 362 -22.30 -22.89 -20.32
C GLN A 362 -22.67 -24.10 -19.46
N GLU A 363 -21.70 -24.95 -19.08
CA GLU A 363 -21.92 -26.06 -18.16
C GLU A 363 -22.45 -25.55 -16.81
N MET A 364 -21.78 -24.57 -16.20
CA MET A 364 -22.18 -23.99 -14.91
C MET A 364 -23.60 -23.41 -14.97
N PHE A 365 -23.92 -22.65 -16.03
CA PHE A 365 -25.24 -22.09 -16.25
C PHE A 365 -26.31 -23.16 -16.36
N LEU A 366 -26.11 -24.16 -17.23
CA LEU A 366 -27.08 -25.24 -17.43
C LEU A 366 -27.34 -26.01 -16.14
N ARG A 367 -26.29 -26.29 -15.34
CA ARG A 367 -26.43 -26.96 -14.05
C ARG A 367 -27.19 -26.13 -13.03
N LEU A 368 -26.89 -24.85 -12.89
CA LEU A 368 -27.62 -23.98 -11.98
C LEU A 368 -29.09 -23.82 -12.39
N ASN A 369 -29.36 -23.83 -13.70
CA ASN A 369 -30.71 -23.79 -14.25
C ASN A 369 -31.47 -25.11 -13.99
N GLU A 370 -30.87 -26.26 -14.25
CA GLU A 370 -31.41 -27.59 -13.93
C GLU A 370 -31.73 -27.74 -12.43
N ASN A 371 -30.89 -27.16 -11.56
CA ASN A 371 -31.09 -27.18 -10.11
C ASN A 371 -32.08 -26.12 -9.60
N GLY A 372 -32.72 -25.34 -10.50
CA GLY A 372 -33.78 -24.39 -10.14
C GLY A 372 -33.30 -23.08 -9.50
N PHE A 373 -32.02 -22.73 -9.68
CA PHE A 373 -31.41 -21.49 -9.18
C PHE A 373 -31.35 -20.36 -10.22
N MET A 374 -31.90 -20.57 -11.41
CA MET A 374 -31.98 -19.57 -12.47
C MET A 374 -33.44 -19.29 -12.82
N PHE A 375 -33.75 -18.04 -13.16
CA PHE A 375 -35.04 -17.66 -13.71
C PHE A 375 -34.91 -16.51 -14.71
N THR A 376 -35.93 -16.33 -15.54
CA THR A 376 -36.01 -15.23 -16.51
C THR A 376 -36.88 -14.10 -15.96
N GLN A 377 -36.47 -12.85 -16.20
CA GLN A 377 -37.28 -11.66 -15.97
C GLN A 377 -37.10 -10.66 -17.12
N SER A 378 -38.19 -10.02 -17.53
CA SER A 378 -38.16 -8.95 -18.53
C SER A 378 -37.70 -7.62 -17.90
N VAL A 379 -36.77 -6.94 -18.56
CA VAL A 379 -36.20 -5.66 -18.12
C VAL A 379 -36.40 -4.62 -19.23
N GLU A 380 -36.81 -3.42 -18.88
CA GLU A 380 -36.88 -2.29 -19.82
C GLU A 380 -35.52 -1.60 -19.91
N GLN A 381 -35.03 -1.45 -21.14
CA GLN A 381 -33.72 -0.85 -21.40
C GLN A 381 -33.80 0.11 -22.59
N LEU A 382 -32.94 1.13 -22.59
CA LEU A 382 -32.83 2.03 -23.73
C LEU A 382 -32.06 1.36 -24.87
N HIS A 383 -32.64 1.37 -26.07
CA HIS A 383 -32.07 0.84 -27.30
C HIS A 383 -31.83 1.96 -28.30
N CYS A 384 -30.62 2.06 -28.84
CA CYS A 384 -30.32 2.97 -29.93
C CYS A 384 -30.63 2.29 -31.28
N PRO A 385 -31.63 2.77 -32.05
CA PRO A 385 -31.97 2.15 -33.33
C PRO A 385 -30.87 2.33 -34.39
N LYS A 386 -30.11 3.44 -34.35
CA LYS A 386 -29.04 3.71 -35.33
C LYS A 386 -27.78 2.89 -35.07
N CYS A 387 -27.43 2.69 -33.80
CA CYS A 387 -26.29 1.86 -33.40
C CYS A 387 -26.64 0.37 -33.25
N ASP A 388 -27.91 0.02 -33.43
CA ASP A 388 -28.51 -1.31 -33.22
C ASP A 388 -27.97 -2.02 -31.97
N ARG A 389 -28.09 -1.34 -30.82
CA ARG A 389 -27.63 -1.86 -29.53
C ARG A 389 -28.42 -1.31 -28.36
N TYR A 390 -28.50 -2.09 -27.29
CA TYR A 390 -28.90 -1.58 -25.98
C TYR A 390 -27.80 -0.70 -25.41
N LEU A 391 -28.20 0.38 -24.74
CA LEU A 391 -27.30 1.37 -24.16
C LEU A 391 -27.15 1.10 -22.67
N ALA A 392 -25.90 0.88 -22.24
CA ALA A 392 -25.55 1.02 -20.83
C ALA A 392 -25.69 2.49 -20.41
N ASP A 393 -25.89 2.74 -19.11
CA ASP A 393 -26.10 4.08 -18.55
C ASP A 393 -25.04 5.11 -19.01
N ARG A 394 -23.78 4.68 -19.09
CA ARG A 394 -22.64 5.49 -19.60
C ARG A 394 -22.74 5.93 -21.07
N PHE A 395 -23.61 5.30 -21.86
CA PHE A 395 -23.86 5.63 -23.26
C PHE A 395 -25.17 6.41 -23.46
N VAL A 396 -25.83 6.78 -22.36
CA VAL A 396 -27.04 7.60 -22.37
C VAL A 396 -26.73 8.94 -21.69
N GLU A 397 -27.03 10.02 -22.38
CA GLU A 397 -27.00 11.37 -21.83
C GLU A 397 -28.35 12.05 -22.09
N GLY A 398 -28.79 12.95 -21.22
CA GLY A 398 -30.04 13.67 -21.41
C GLY A 398 -30.35 14.62 -20.26
N GLY A 399 -31.50 15.28 -20.33
CA GLY A 399 -31.94 16.21 -19.29
C GLY A 399 -32.26 15.51 -17.97
N CYS A 400 -31.87 16.14 -16.87
CA CYS A 400 -32.11 15.64 -15.52
C CYS A 400 -33.62 15.46 -15.25
N PRO A 401 -34.05 14.27 -14.79
CA PRO A 401 -35.45 14.04 -14.42
C PRO A 401 -35.84 14.80 -13.16
N HIS A 402 -34.87 15.13 -12.30
CA HIS A 402 -35.14 15.68 -10.99
C HIS A 402 -35.80 17.06 -11.06
N LEU A 403 -36.91 17.23 -10.32
CA LEU A 403 -37.62 18.50 -10.21
C LEU A 403 -36.68 19.59 -9.64
N GLY A 404 -36.65 20.76 -10.28
CA GLY A 404 -35.79 21.89 -9.89
C GLY A 404 -34.34 21.84 -10.41
N CYS A 405 -33.95 20.80 -11.15
CA CYS A 405 -32.65 20.72 -11.81
C CYS A 405 -32.81 20.79 -13.34
N ASN A 406 -32.24 21.82 -13.96
CA ASN A 406 -32.30 22.05 -15.42
C ASN A 406 -31.02 21.59 -16.14
N TYR A 407 -30.27 20.65 -15.57
CA TYR A 407 -29.05 20.14 -16.20
C TYR A 407 -29.41 19.28 -17.43
N GLU A 408 -28.94 19.65 -18.63
CA GLU A 408 -29.38 19.05 -19.89
C GLU A 408 -28.58 17.82 -20.35
N ASP A 409 -27.43 17.56 -19.72
CA ASP A 409 -26.49 16.49 -20.07
C ASP A 409 -26.19 15.56 -18.88
N ALA A 410 -27.21 15.24 -18.08
CA ALA A 410 -27.13 14.21 -17.06
C ALA A 410 -26.80 12.85 -17.69
N ARG A 411 -25.98 12.06 -17.01
CA ARG A 411 -25.62 10.69 -17.41
C ARG A 411 -26.73 9.73 -16.99
N GLY A 412 -26.77 8.54 -17.59
CA GLY A 412 -27.79 7.52 -17.31
C GLY A 412 -27.80 6.98 -15.88
N ASP A 413 -26.76 7.24 -15.09
CA ASP A 413 -26.59 6.77 -13.71
C ASP A 413 -26.60 7.90 -12.69
N GLN A 414 -26.17 9.11 -13.09
CA GLN A 414 -26.04 10.25 -12.19
C GLN A 414 -26.13 11.58 -12.93
N CYS A 415 -26.79 12.57 -12.32
CA CYS A 415 -26.75 13.95 -12.76
C CYS A 415 -25.58 14.70 -12.11
N ASP A 416 -24.62 15.18 -12.91
CA ASP A 416 -23.49 15.96 -12.40
C ASP A 416 -23.88 17.37 -11.94
N GLY A 417 -25.03 17.89 -12.36
CA GLY A 417 -25.54 19.21 -11.94
C GLY A 417 -26.13 19.23 -10.52
N CYS A 418 -26.87 18.19 -10.10
CA CYS A 418 -27.47 18.11 -8.76
C CYS A 418 -26.95 16.95 -7.89
N GLY A 419 -26.04 16.12 -8.43
CA GLY A 419 -25.42 14.99 -7.74
C GLY A 419 -26.32 13.76 -7.55
N LYS A 420 -27.60 13.82 -7.92
CA LYS A 420 -28.56 12.72 -7.69
C LYS A 420 -28.35 11.57 -8.66
N LEU A 421 -28.53 10.36 -8.14
CA LEU A 421 -28.62 9.14 -8.93
C LEU A 421 -29.95 9.13 -9.69
N VAL A 422 -29.90 8.69 -10.94
CA VAL A 422 -31.04 8.65 -11.87
C VAL A 422 -31.02 7.33 -12.61
N ASN A 423 -32.17 6.84 -13.05
CA ASN A 423 -32.21 5.72 -13.99
C ASN A 423 -32.19 6.26 -15.42
N ALA A 424 -31.44 5.62 -16.31
CA ALA A 424 -31.29 6.10 -17.69
C ALA A 424 -32.64 6.26 -18.42
N VAL A 425 -33.61 5.38 -18.12
CA VAL A 425 -34.97 5.41 -18.67
C VAL A 425 -35.80 6.63 -18.22
N GLU A 426 -35.41 7.29 -17.13
CA GLU A 426 -36.08 8.47 -16.59
C GLU A 426 -35.55 9.78 -17.21
N LEU A 427 -34.38 9.75 -17.87
CA LEU A 427 -33.79 10.94 -18.47
C LEU A 427 -34.75 11.61 -19.46
N LYS A 428 -34.84 12.93 -19.38
CA LYS A 428 -35.60 13.74 -20.33
C LYS A 428 -34.81 13.86 -21.63
N ASN A 429 -35.45 13.71 -22.78
CA ASN A 429 -34.79 13.79 -24.09
C ASN A 429 -33.48 12.98 -24.16
N PRO A 430 -33.51 11.66 -23.87
CA PRO A 430 -32.30 10.86 -23.84
C PRO A 430 -31.67 10.81 -25.24
N ARG A 431 -30.34 10.84 -25.28
CA ARG A 431 -29.50 10.82 -26.47
C ARG A 431 -28.46 9.72 -26.31
N CYS A 432 -28.19 9.01 -27.40
CA CYS A 432 -27.10 8.05 -27.47
C CYS A 432 -25.76 8.80 -27.57
N LYS A 433 -24.87 8.63 -26.60
CA LYS A 433 -23.54 9.27 -26.60
C LYS A 433 -22.69 8.90 -27.83
N VAL A 434 -22.93 7.74 -28.43
CA VAL A 434 -22.17 7.23 -29.58
C VAL A 434 -22.56 7.92 -30.90
N CYS A 435 -23.84 8.19 -31.13
CA CYS A 435 -24.32 8.67 -32.44
C CYS A 435 -25.29 9.85 -32.39
N GLY A 436 -25.59 10.37 -31.21
CA GLY A 436 -26.52 11.48 -30.96
C GLY A 436 -28.01 11.15 -31.12
N SER A 437 -28.37 9.97 -31.65
CA SER A 437 -29.79 9.63 -31.89
C SER A 437 -30.57 9.39 -30.59
N ARG A 438 -31.89 9.64 -30.63
CA ARG A 438 -32.80 9.38 -29.50
C ARG A 438 -33.00 7.87 -29.29
N PRO A 439 -32.63 7.31 -28.12
CA PRO A 439 -32.90 5.91 -27.80
C PRO A 439 -34.40 5.66 -27.59
N LYS A 440 -34.84 4.42 -27.80
CA LYS A 440 -36.21 3.95 -27.54
C LYS A 440 -36.19 2.93 -26.41
N LEU A 441 -37.22 2.96 -25.55
CA LEU A 441 -37.45 1.88 -24.58
C LEU A 441 -37.76 0.58 -25.34
N LYS A 442 -37.06 -0.50 -24.98
CA LYS A 442 -37.30 -1.84 -25.51
C LYS A 442 -37.17 -2.84 -24.38
N THR A 443 -38.15 -3.73 -24.27
CA THR A 443 -38.12 -4.84 -23.32
C THR A 443 -37.09 -5.87 -23.77
N SER A 444 -36.33 -6.39 -22.81
CA SER A 444 -35.31 -7.41 -23.02
C SER A 444 -35.44 -8.48 -21.92
N ASN A 445 -35.59 -9.74 -22.29
CA ASN A 445 -35.57 -10.84 -21.33
C ASN A 445 -34.15 -11.08 -20.85
N GLN A 446 -33.96 -11.22 -19.55
CA GLN A 446 -32.66 -11.49 -18.94
C GLN A 446 -32.76 -12.67 -17.97
N PHE A 447 -31.68 -13.44 -17.87
CA PHE A 447 -31.54 -14.44 -16.82
C PHE A 447 -31.02 -13.81 -15.54
N PHE A 448 -31.52 -14.34 -14.43
CA PHE A 448 -31.11 -14.00 -13.08
C PHE A 448 -30.72 -15.27 -12.33
N ILE A 449 -29.65 -15.19 -11.55
CA ILE A 449 -29.35 -16.17 -10.51
C ILE A 449 -30.13 -15.80 -9.24
N ASP A 450 -30.86 -16.78 -8.72
CA ASP A 450 -31.68 -16.67 -7.51
C ASP A 450 -30.81 -16.88 -6.26
N LEU A 451 -29.99 -15.87 -5.94
CA LEU A 451 -29.19 -15.86 -4.72
C LEU A 451 -30.00 -16.06 -3.43
N PRO A 452 -31.24 -15.53 -3.28
CA PRO A 452 -32.08 -15.83 -2.12
C PRO A 452 -32.23 -17.35 -1.85
N LYS A 453 -32.43 -18.16 -2.88
CA LYS A 453 -32.53 -19.63 -2.73
C LYS A 453 -31.22 -20.29 -2.31
N LEU A 454 -30.08 -19.70 -2.68
CA LEU A 454 -28.73 -20.19 -2.35
C LEU A 454 -28.24 -19.69 -0.99
N GLU A 455 -28.88 -18.66 -0.44
CA GLU A 455 -28.46 -18.00 0.79
C GLU A 455 -28.30 -18.95 1.99
N PRO A 456 -29.21 -19.92 2.26
CA PRO A 456 -29.03 -20.86 3.37
C PRO A 456 -27.76 -21.72 3.26
N LEU A 457 -27.42 -22.15 2.04
CA LEU A 457 -26.20 -22.92 1.77
C LEU A 457 -24.96 -22.06 1.99
N LEU A 458 -25.00 -20.79 1.57
CA LEU A 458 -23.93 -19.83 1.78
C LEU A 458 -23.70 -19.53 3.25
N HIS A 459 -24.76 -19.33 4.06
CA HIS A 459 -24.61 -19.13 5.52
C HIS A 459 -23.88 -20.29 6.17
N HIS A 460 -24.27 -21.52 5.82
CA HIS A 460 -23.61 -22.72 6.34
C HIS A 460 -22.14 -22.79 5.92
N TRP A 461 -21.87 -22.60 4.64
CA TRP A 461 -20.51 -22.63 4.09
C TRP A 461 -19.60 -21.52 4.66
N MET A 462 -20.10 -20.29 4.78
CA MET A 462 -19.33 -19.16 5.30
C MET A 462 -18.96 -19.34 6.78
N LYS A 463 -19.82 -19.96 7.60
CA LYS A 463 -19.50 -20.27 9.00
C LYS A 463 -18.26 -21.16 9.12
N LEU A 464 -18.07 -22.08 8.17
CA LEU A 464 -16.95 -23.02 8.15
C LEU A 464 -15.70 -22.44 7.46
N SER A 465 -15.90 -21.60 6.43
CA SER A 465 -14.82 -21.19 5.53
C SER A 465 -14.18 -19.85 5.88
N THR A 466 -14.90 -18.95 6.56
CA THR A 466 -14.38 -17.61 6.91
C THR A 466 -13.25 -17.55 7.95
N PRO A 467 -13.08 -18.54 8.86
CA PRO A 467 -11.90 -18.56 9.74
C PRO A 467 -10.59 -18.56 8.93
N GLY A 468 -9.78 -17.51 9.10
CA GLY A 468 -8.51 -17.37 8.37
C GLY A 468 -8.59 -16.52 7.09
N TRP A 469 -9.73 -15.92 6.78
CA TRP A 469 -9.83 -14.83 5.80
C TRP A 469 -9.31 -13.52 6.39
N SER A 470 -8.92 -12.58 5.52
CA SER A 470 -8.62 -11.21 5.97
C SER A 470 -9.86 -10.56 6.62
N ASN A 471 -9.63 -9.69 7.60
CA ASN A 471 -10.71 -9.12 8.40
C ASN A 471 -11.73 -8.36 7.54
N ASN A 472 -11.26 -7.54 6.60
CA ASN A 472 -12.10 -6.82 5.65
C ASN A 472 -12.96 -7.76 4.79
N ALA A 473 -12.41 -8.88 4.31
CA ALA A 473 -13.14 -9.86 3.54
C ALA A 473 -14.28 -10.50 4.34
N GLN A 474 -14.03 -10.81 5.62
CA GLN A 474 -15.05 -11.34 6.53
C GLN A 474 -16.16 -10.31 6.77
N VAL A 475 -15.80 -9.06 7.05
CA VAL A 475 -16.77 -7.98 7.32
C VAL A 475 -17.66 -7.72 6.11
N ILE A 476 -17.07 -7.55 4.92
CA ILE A 476 -17.82 -7.29 3.68
C ILE A 476 -18.76 -8.45 3.39
N SER A 477 -18.27 -9.69 3.40
CA SER A 477 -19.08 -10.86 3.06
C SER A 477 -20.23 -11.07 4.06
N LYS A 478 -19.98 -10.85 5.36
CA LYS A 478 -21.03 -10.92 6.40
C LYS A 478 -22.07 -9.79 6.24
N SER A 479 -21.66 -8.59 5.82
CA SER A 479 -22.61 -7.49 5.55
C SER A 479 -23.58 -7.86 4.43
N TRP A 480 -23.06 -8.43 3.34
CA TRP A 480 -23.89 -8.87 2.21
C TRP A 480 -24.93 -9.91 2.60
N LEU A 481 -24.56 -10.88 3.44
CA LEU A 481 -25.51 -11.86 3.96
C LEU A 481 -26.54 -11.23 4.92
N LYS A 482 -26.11 -10.29 5.77
CA LYS A 482 -27.01 -9.62 6.73
C LYS A 482 -28.07 -8.76 6.04
N GLU A 483 -27.73 -8.15 4.90
CA GLU A 483 -28.66 -7.34 4.09
C GLU A 483 -29.72 -8.17 3.36
N GLY A 484 -29.52 -9.49 3.25
CA GLY A 484 -30.33 -10.39 2.43
C GLY A 484 -29.90 -10.36 0.96
N LEU A 485 -29.62 -11.54 0.40
CA LEU A 485 -29.16 -11.63 -0.98
C LEU A 485 -30.32 -11.41 -1.93
N LYS A 486 -30.08 -10.62 -2.98
CA LYS A 486 -31.07 -10.32 -4.03
C LYS A 486 -30.71 -11.08 -5.31
N PRO A 487 -31.69 -11.43 -6.15
CA PRO A 487 -31.40 -11.96 -7.47
C PRO A 487 -30.47 -11.05 -8.27
N ARG A 488 -29.54 -11.64 -9.03
CA ARG A 488 -28.57 -10.90 -9.84
C ARG A 488 -28.70 -11.28 -11.30
N CYS A 489 -28.78 -10.29 -12.18
CA CYS A 489 -28.86 -10.50 -13.61
C CYS A 489 -27.51 -11.01 -14.15
N ILE A 490 -27.52 -12.18 -14.80
CA ILE A 490 -26.34 -12.87 -15.31
C ILE A 490 -26.20 -12.80 -16.84
N THR A 491 -27.08 -12.10 -17.56
CA THR A 491 -27.00 -11.92 -19.01
C THR A 491 -26.93 -10.45 -19.39
N ARG A 492 -26.35 -10.16 -20.55
CA ARG A 492 -26.29 -8.83 -21.14
C ARG A 492 -26.50 -8.88 -22.65
N ASP A 493 -27.09 -7.81 -23.17
CA ASP A 493 -27.21 -7.55 -24.60
C ASP A 493 -25.91 -6.94 -25.15
N LEU A 494 -24.84 -7.73 -25.14
CA LEU A 494 -23.53 -7.38 -25.69
C LEU A 494 -23.14 -8.39 -26.77
N LYS A 495 -22.19 -8.01 -27.62
CA LYS A 495 -21.64 -8.92 -28.64
C LYS A 495 -20.37 -9.61 -28.14
N TRP A 496 -19.58 -8.94 -27.30
CA TRP A 496 -18.33 -9.46 -26.76
C TRP A 496 -18.49 -10.08 -25.37
N GLY A 497 -18.68 -11.41 -25.34
CA GLY A 497 -18.85 -12.21 -24.13
C GLY A 497 -19.10 -13.68 -24.47
N VAL A 498 -19.20 -14.54 -23.44
CA VAL A 498 -19.58 -15.94 -23.63
C VAL A 498 -21.06 -16.05 -24.02
N PRO A 499 -21.42 -16.70 -25.14
CA PRO A 499 -22.81 -16.81 -25.57
C PRO A 499 -23.63 -17.71 -24.64
N VAL A 500 -24.89 -17.34 -24.42
CA VAL A 500 -25.86 -18.12 -23.63
C VAL A 500 -26.34 -19.31 -24.48
N PRO A 501 -26.32 -20.56 -23.96
CA PRO A 501 -26.59 -21.76 -24.75
C PRO A 501 -28.11 -22.05 -24.85
N LEU A 502 -28.92 -21.04 -25.14
CA LEU A 502 -30.38 -21.15 -25.29
C LEU A 502 -30.86 -20.40 -26.52
N ASP A 503 -31.82 -20.97 -27.25
CA ASP A 503 -32.29 -20.44 -28.53
C ASP A 503 -32.81 -19.00 -28.43
N ASP A 504 -33.61 -18.71 -27.41
CA ASP A 504 -34.18 -17.38 -27.18
C ASP A 504 -33.14 -16.34 -26.72
N TYR A 505 -31.91 -16.78 -26.44
CA TYR A 505 -30.82 -15.95 -25.90
C TYR A 505 -29.58 -15.91 -26.81
N ARG A 506 -29.68 -16.39 -28.05
CA ARG A 506 -28.55 -16.45 -29.02
C ARG A 506 -27.83 -15.12 -29.25
N ASN A 507 -28.53 -14.00 -29.11
CA ASN A 507 -27.98 -12.64 -29.28
C ASN A 507 -27.51 -12.01 -27.95
N LYS A 508 -27.36 -12.81 -26.90
CA LYS A 508 -26.96 -12.37 -25.56
C LYS A 508 -25.73 -13.13 -25.11
N VAL A 509 -24.99 -12.49 -24.22
CA VAL A 509 -23.82 -13.08 -23.57
C VAL A 509 -24.01 -13.10 -22.06
N PHE A 510 -23.25 -13.96 -21.38
CA PHE A 510 -23.16 -13.90 -19.93
C PHE A 510 -22.55 -12.57 -19.49
N TYR A 511 -23.08 -12.04 -18.39
CA TYR A 511 -22.54 -10.88 -17.74
C TYR A 511 -21.21 -11.21 -17.09
N VAL A 512 -20.24 -10.30 -17.21
CA VAL A 512 -18.86 -10.54 -16.74
C VAL A 512 -18.78 -10.93 -15.26
N TRP A 513 -19.74 -10.49 -14.45
CA TRP A 513 -19.80 -10.83 -13.02
C TRP A 513 -20.09 -12.31 -12.77
N PHE A 514 -20.75 -12.99 -13.72
CA PHE A 514 -21.02 -14.42 -13.66
C PHE A 514 -19.84 -15.24 -14.21
N ASP A 515 -19.28 -14.87 -15.36
CA ASP A 515 -18.29 -15.71 -16.04
C ASP A 515 -16.84 -15.47 -15.57
N ALA A 516 -16.47 -14.26 -15.14
CA ALA A 516 -15.08 -13.95 -14.79
C ALA A 516 -14.51 -14.84 -13.66
N PRO A 517 -15.25 -15.16 -12.57
CA PRO A 517 -14.78 -16.12 -11.57
C PRO A 517 -14.60 -17.55 -12.11
N ILE A 518 -15.37 -17.96 -13.13
CA ILE A 518 -15.18 -19.24 -13.83
C ILE A 518 -13.86 -19.22 -14.64
N GLY A 519 -13.34 -18.03 -14.93
CA GLY A 519 -12.01 -17.80 -15.49
C GLY A 519 -10.90 -18.56 -14.78
N TYR A 520 -10.94 -18.68 -13.44
CA TYR A 520 -9.93 -19.47 -12.73
C TYR A 520 -9.99 -20.97 -13.06
N MET A 521 -11.18 -21.49 -13.34
CA MET A 521 -11.39 -22.88 -13.74
C MET A 521 -10.93 -23.11 -15.19
N SER A 522 -11.30 -22.22 -16.11
CA SER A 522 -10.92 -22.33 -17.52
C SER A 522 -9.42 -22.13 -17.73
N ILE A 523 -8.78 -21.21 -17.00
CA ILE A 523 -7.32 -21.04 -17.01
C ILE A 523 -6.63 -22.29 -16.45
N CYS A 524 -7.19 -22.92 -15.41
CA CYS A 524 -6.66 -24.18 -14.88
C CYS A 524 -6.81 -25.34 -15.90
N LYS A 525 -7.94 -25.39 -16.61
CA LYS A 525 -8.21 -26.36 -17.70
C LYS A 525 -7.25 -26.17 -18.89
N ALA A 526 -7.00 -24.93 -19.28
CA ALA A 526 -6.00 -24.59 -20.30
C ALA A 526 -4.57 -24.95 -19.85
N TYR A 527 -4.29 -24.86 -18.54
CA TYR A 527 -3.01 -25.28 -17.97
C TYR A 527 -2.85 -26.81 -17.98
N THR A 528 -3.86 -27.58 -17.60
CA THR A 528 -3.79 -29.06 -17.54
C THR A 528 -5.13 -29.72 -17.80
N LYS A 529 -5.12 -30.83 -18.54
CA LYS A 529 -6.32 -31.66 -18.77
C LYS A 529 -6.89 -32.23 -17.47
N ASP A 530 -6.06 -32.40 -16.45
CA ASP A 530 -6.42 -32.92 -15.12
C ASP A 530 -6.87 -31.80 -14.14
N PHE A 531 -7.41 -30.67 -14.64
CA PHE A 531 -7.77 -29.52 -13.80
C PHE A 531 -8.78 -29.85 -12.69
N GLU A 532 -9.60 -30.88 -12.90
CA GLU A 532 -10.53 -31.40 -11.90
C GLU A 532 -9.82 -31.88 -10.65
N LYS A 533 -8.55 -32.33 -10.71
CA LYS A 533 -7.82 -32.70 -9.50
C LYS A 533 -7.67 -31.51 -8.53
N TRP A 534 -7.63 -30.28 -9.05
CA TRP A 534 -7.61 -29.06 -8.24
C TRP A 534 -9.01 -28.56 -7.86
N TRP A 535 -9.96 -28.63 -8.79
CA TRP A 535 -11.29 -28.03 -8.64
C TRP A 535 -12.36 -28.99 -8.13
N ARG A 536 -12.17 -30.29 -8.20
CA ARG A 536 -13.04 -31.39 -7.76
C ARG A 536 -12.18 -32.56 -7.25
N PRO A 537 -11.31 -32.33 -6.24
CA PRO A 537 -10.40 -33.36 -5.75
C PRO A 537 -11.17 -34.58 -5.23
N SER A 538 -10.53 -35.75 -5.30
CA SER A 538 -11.03 -36.95 -4.62
C SER A 538 -11.06 -36.74 -3.10
N LYS A 539 -11.89 -37.51 -2.39
CA LYS A 539 -12.12 -37.32 -0.94
C LYS A 539 -10.86 -37.44 -0.08
N ASP A 540 -9.83 -38.13 -0.56
CA ASP A 540 -8.54 -38.34 0.13
C ASP A 540 -7.51 -37.23 -0.17
N VAL A 541 -7.83 -36.29 -1.06
CA VAL A 541 -6.97 -35.18 -1.47
C VAL A 541 -7.55 -33.87 -0.95
N GLU A 542 -6.86 -33.24 0.00
CA GLU A 542 -7.22 -31.90 0.47
C GLU A 542 -6.54 -30.84 -0.39
N VAL A 543 -7.32 -29.89 -0.93
CA VAL A 543 -6.84 -28.71 -1.66
C VAL A 543 -7.27 -27.46 -0.88
N LYS A 544 -6.31 -26.60 -0.53
CA LYS A 544 -6.59 -25.30 0.08
C LYS A 544 -6.50 -24.21 -0.97
N LEU A 545 -7.63 -23.59 -1.28
CA LEU A 545 -7.73 -22.49 -2.24
C LEU A 545 -7.52 -21.14 -1.54
N TYR A 546 -6.47 -20.43 -1.92
CA TYR A 546 -6.15 -19.06 -1.52
C TYR A 546 -6.46 -18.11 -2.67
N GLN A 547 -7.28 -17.10 -2.43
CA GLN A 547 -7.62 -16.08 -3.42
C GLN A 547 -7.15 -14.70 -2.96
N PHE A 548 -6.29 -14.05 -3.75
CA PHE A 548 -5.74 -12.73 -3.46
C PHE A 548 -6.41 -11.66 -4.33
N MET A 549 -6.91 -10.59 -3.70
CA MET A 549 -7.63 -9.52 -4.40
C MET A 549 -7.66 -8.21 -3.61
N ALA A 550 -8.11 -7.13 -4.26
CA ALA A 550 -8.55 -5.93 -3.55
C ALA A 550 -9.98 -6.10 -2.99
N LYS A 551 -10.34 -5.31 -1.97
CA LYS A 551 -11.63 -5.40 -1.27
C LYS A 551 -12.88 -5.35 -2.16
N ASP A 552 -12.82 -4.68 -3.31
CA ASP A 552 -13.96 -4.55 -4.23
C ASP A 552 -14.38 -5.88 -4.85
N ASN A 553 -13.46 -6.84 -4.95
CA ASN A 553 -13.73 -8.15 -5.52
C ASN A 553 -14.30 -9.14 -4.49
N VAL A 554 -14.35 -8.76 -3.20
CA VAL A 554 -14.81 -9.65 -2.12
C VAL A 554 -16.23 -10.16 -2.35
N PRO A 555 -17.24 -9.36 -2.72
CA PRO A 555 -18.61 -9.88 -2.91
C PRO A 555 -18.70 -10.98 -3.97
N PHE A 556 -17.84 -10.93 -4.99
CA PHE A 556 -17.83 -11.94 -6.04
C PHE A 556 -17.26 -13.27 -5.57
N HIS A 557 -16.25 -13.24 -4.70
CA HIS A 557 -15.51 -14.43 -4.28
C HIS A 557 -15.94 -14.96 -2.91
N GLY A 558 -16.57 -14.12 -2.09
CA GLY A 558 -17.15 -14.46 -0.81
C GLY A 558 -18.65 -14.77 -0.87
N VAL A 559 -19.35 -14.38 -1.95
CA VAL A 559 -20.79 -14.61 -2.11
C VAL A 559 -21.11 -15.25 -3.46
N LEU A 560 -20.96 -14.52 -4.57
CA LEU A 560 -21.50 -14.95 -5.87
C LEU A 560 -20.90 -16.27 -6.38
N PHE A 561 -19.58 -16.37 -6.48
CA PHE A 561 -18.90 -17.55 -6.99
C PHE A 561 -19.07 -18.78 -6.09
N PRO A 562 -18.93 -18.68 -4.75
CA PRO A 562 -19.33 -19.77 -3.85
C PRO A 562 -20.79 -20.20 -4.05
N ALA A 563 -21.72 -19.26 -4.25
CA ALA A 563 -23.13 -19.59 -4.52
C ALA A 563 -23.27 -20.45 -5.78
N MET A 564 -22.55 -20.09 -6.84
CA MET A 564 -22.53 -20.84 -8.09
C MET A 564 -21.93 -22.24 -7.90
N LEU A 565 -20.78 -22.35 -7.22
CA LEU A 565 -20.11 -23.63 -6.97
C LEU A 565 -20.95 -24.57 -6.10
N LEU A 566 -21.57 -24.04 -5.03
CA LEU A 566 -22.45 -24.79 -4.14
C LEU A 566 -23.76 -25.17 -4.86
N GLY A 567 -24.36 -24.23 -5.57
CA GLY A 567 -25.60 -24.43 -6.32
C GLY A 567 -25.46 -25.44 -7.46
N ALA A 568 -24.27 -25.57 -8.06
CA ALA A 568 -24.00 -26.60 -9.06
C ALA A 568 -23.96 -28.02 -8.45
N ASN A 569 -23.72 -28.14 -7.13
CA ASN A 569 -23.71 -29.39 -6.36
C ASN A 569 -22.80 -30.49 -6.97
N ARG A 570 -21.55 -30.12 -7.29
CA ARG A 570 -20.57 -31.00 -7.95
C ARG A 570 -19.33 -31.32 -7.11
N GLY A 571 -19.32 -30.91 -5.83
CA GLY A 571 -18.15 -31.05 -4.97
C GLY A 571 -16.98 -30.16 -5.41
N TYR A 572 -17.28 -28.96 -5.92
CA TYR A 572 -16.23 -28.02 -6.31
C TYR A 572 -15.44 -27.51 -5.10
N THR A 573 -14.13 -27.36 -5.27
CA THR A 573 -13.25 -26.67 -4.32
C THR A 573 -13.72 -25.22 -4.20
N THR A 574 -14.04 -24.81 -2.96
CA THR A 574 -14.41 -23.43 -2.62
C THR A 574 -13.23 -22.73 -1.92
N VAL A 575 -13.26 -21.41 -1.86
CA VAL A 575 -12.18 -20.63 -1.26
C VAL A 575 -12.01 -20.97 0.23
N SER A 576 -10.80 -21.37 0.60
CA SER A 576 -10.41 -21.63 2.00
C SER A 576 -9.92 -20.34 2.66
N HIS A 577 -9.17 -19.52 1.92
CA HIS A 577 -8.61 -18.27 2.42
C HIS A 577 -8.81 -17.14 1.40
N LEU A 578 -9.70 -16.20 1.74
CA LEU A 578 -9.91 -14.99 0.96
C LEU A 578 -9.02 -13.86 1.52
N MET A 579 -7.97 -13.51 0.78
CA MET A 579 -6.95 -12.53 1.16
C MET A 579 -7.21 -11.21 0.44
N ALA A 580 -8.05 -10.37 1.03
CA ALA A 580 -8.37 -9.05 0.50
C ALA A 580 -7.50 -7.95 1.10
N THR A 581 -6.95 -7.06 0.26
CA THR A 581 -6.25 -5.86 0.72
C THR A 581 -7.15 -4.63 0.68
N GLU A 582 -6.80 -3.64 1.50
CA GLU A 582 -7.24 -2.26 1.35
C GLU A 582 -6.54 -1.60 0.14
N TYR A 583 -6.79 -0.32 -0.13
CA TYR A 583 -6.22 0.35 -1.30
C TYR A 583 -4.80 0.86 -1.03
N LEU A 584 -3.99 0.83 -2.10
CA LEU A 584 -2.80 1.65 -2.19
C LEU A 584 -3.18 2.96 -2.89
N ASN A 585 -2.99 4.07 -2.19
CA ASN A 585 -3.07 5.43 -2.70
C ASN A 585 -1.70 5.88 -3.24
N TYR A 586 -1.66 6.98 -3.99
CA TYR A 586 -0.44 7.55 -4.56
C TYR A 586 -0.25 8.97 -4.04
N GLU A 587 0.81 9.17 -3.25
CA GLU A 587 1.06 10.37 -2.46
C GLU A 587 -0.22 10.74 -1.68
N ASP A 588 -0.70 11.98 -1.84
CA ASP A 588 -1.89 12.52 -1.16
C ASP A 588 -3.21 12.17 -1.86
N GLY A 589 -3.20 11.32 -2.91
CA GLY A 589 -4.35 11.09 -3.77
C GLY A 589 -4.48 9.66 -4.29
N LYS A 590 -5.32 9.50 -5.32
CA LYS A 590 -5.56 8.22 -5.99
C LYS A 590 -4.84 8.17 -7.34
N PHE A 591 -4.46 6.97 -7.75
CA PHE A 591 -4.04 6.69 -9.12
C PHE A 591 -5.10 7.17 -10.12
N SER A 592 -4.67 7.83 -11.20
CA SER A 592 -5.56 8.37 -12.21
C SER A 592 -4.89 8.38 -13.58
N LYS A 593 -5.29 7.44 -14.44
CA LYS A 593 -4.80 7.35 -15.82
C LYS A 593 -5.16 8.60 -16.64
N SER A 594 -6.39 9.10 -16.51
CA SER A 594 -6.86 10.27 -17.26
C SER A 594 -6.14 11.56 -16.89
N ARG A 595 -5.63 11.68 -15.66
CA ARG A 595 -4.85 12.83 -15.20
C ARG A 595 -3.33 12.60 -15.23
N GLY A 596 -2.88 11.42 -15.67
CA GLY A 596 -1.46 11.04 -15.64
C GLY A 596 -0.86 11.01 -14.23
N VAL A 597 -1.65 10.68 -13.20
CA VAL A 597 -1.21 10.66 -11.79
C VAL A 597 -0.98 9.23 -11.33
N GLY A 598 0.24 8.95 -10.86
CA GLY A 598 0.65 7.66 -10.33
C GLY A 598 1.59 6.91 -11.27
N VAL A 599 2.28 5.91 -10.71
CA VAL A 599 3.18 5.02 -11.46
C VAL A 599 2.40 3.82 -11.96
N PHE A 600 2.44 3.57 -13.28
CA PHE A 600 1.91 2.37 -13.90
C PHE A 600 3.00 1.31 -14.11
N GLY A 601 2.61 0.06 -14.34
CA GLY A 601 3.54 -1.06 -14.39
C GLY A 601 4.62 -0.95 -15.47
N ASN A 602 4.30 -0.30 -16.60
CA ASN A 602 5.24 0.04 -17.67
C ASN A 602 6.15 1.22 -17.28
N ASP A 603 5.61 2.22 -16.58
CA ASP A 603 6.38 3.39 -16.13
C ASP A 603 7.46 2.95 -15.13
N ALA A 604 7.13 2.03 -14.22
CA ALA A 604 8.06 1.48 -13.23
C ALA A 604 9.36 0.94 -13.87
N GLN A 605 9.24 0.24 -15.01
CA GLN A 605 10.38 -0.32 -15.75
C GLN A 605 11.31 0.78 -16.30
N SER A 606 10.74 1.91 -16.65
CA SER A 606 11.45 3.02 -17.29
C SER A 606 12.15 3.95 -16.30
N THR A 607 11.92 3.77 -14.99
CA THR A 607 12.51 4.63 -13.94
C THR A 607 13.99 4.37 -13.67
N GLY A 608 14.54 3.25 -14.14
CA GLY A 608 15.88 2.78 -13.77
C GLY A 608 15.98 2.14 -12.37
N ILE A 609 14.89 2.14 -11.59
CA ILE A 609 14.81 1.44 -10.31
C ILE A 609 14.54 -0.05 -10.55
N PRO A 610 15.39 -0.97 -10.05
CA PRO A 610 15.19 -2.40 -10.24
C PRO A 610 13.86 -2.90 -9.66
N SER A 611 13.29 -3.94 -10.29
CA SER A 611 12.01 -4.55 -9.88
C SER A 611 11.97 -4.91 -8.39
N ASP A 612 13.07 -5.40 -7.83
CA ASP A 612 13.11 -5.87 -6.45
C ASP A 612 13.01 -4.73 -5.42
N VAL A 613 13.46 -3.52 -5.77
CA VAL A 613 13.28 -2.33 -4.94
C VAL A 613 11.79 -1.96 -4.88
N TRP A 614 11.10 -2.01 -6.02
CA TRP A 614 9.65 -1.84 -6.07
C TRP A 614 8.91 -2.90 -5.25
N ARG A 615 9.29 -4.18 -5.43
CA ARG A 615 8.68 -5.29 -4.69
C ARG A 615 8.87 -5.11 -3.19
N PHE A 616 10.09 -4.81 -2.74
CA PHE A 616 10.39 -4.56 -1.33
C PHE A 616 9.50 -3.46 -0.77
N TYR A 617 9.51 -2.27 -1.39
CA TYR A 617 8.80 -1.13 -0.84
C TYR A 617 7.30 -1.35 -0.81
N LEU A 618 6.71 -1.83 -1.92
CA LEU A 618 5.27 -2.10 -1.99
C LEU A 618 4.81 -3.13 -0.95
N LEU A 619 5.62 -4.15 -0.68
CA LEU A 619 5.31 -5.12 0.38
C LEU A 619 5.52 -4.55 1.79
N TYR A 620 6.52 -3.69 1.98
CA TYR A 620 6.78 -3.00 3.24
C TYR A 620 5.60 -2.08 3.65
N ILE A 621 4.95 -1.46 2.66
CA ILE A 621 3.74 -0.64 2.83
C ILE A 621 2.45 -1.35 2.38
N ARG A 622 2.42 -2.69 2.36
CA ARG A 622 1.24 -3.44 1.90
C ARG A 622 -0.02 -3.03 2.70
N PRO A 623 -1.12 -2.65 2.03
CA PRO A 623 -2.35 -2.17 2.69
C PRO A 623 -3.17 -3.35 3.24
N GLU A 624 -2.76 -3.92 4.37
CA GLU A 624 -3.42 -5.11 4.95
C GLU A 624 -4.67 -4.77 5.77
N SER A 625 -4.54 -3.87 6.75
CA SER A 625 -5.61 -3.50 7.69
C SER A 625 -6.28 -2.16 7.36
N GLN A 626 -5.56 -1.27 6.69
CA GLN A 626 -6.00 0.07 6.30
C GLN A 626 -5.34 0.46 4.99
N ASP A 627 -5.91 1.48 4.33
CA ASP A 627 -5.29 2.08 3.14
C ASP A 627 -3.86 2.54 3.47
N SER A 628 -2.97 2.42 2.48
CA SER A 628 -1.59 2.90 2.56
C SER A 628 -1.32 3.84 1.38
N SER A 629 -0.33 4.72 1.48
CA SER A 629 0.05 5.62 0.39
C SER A 629 1.47 5.32 -0.06
N PHE A 630 1.66 5.17 -1.37
CA PHE A 630 2.99 5.20 -1.96
C PHE A 630 3.56 6.62 -1.86
N SER A 631 4.80 6.76 -1.39
CA SER A 631 5.52 8.04 -1.42
C SER A 631 6.95 7.88 -1.92
N TRP A 632 7.38 8.76 -2.82
CA TRP A 632 8.76 8.76 -3.33
C TRP A 632 9.80 9.02 -2.23
N ASN A 633 9.50 9.94 -1.32
CA ASN A 633 10.42 10.27 -0.22
C ASN A 633 10.59 9.08 0.73
N ASP A 634 9.49 8.38 1.03
CA ASP A 634 9.54 7.22 1.89
C ASP A 634 10.17 6.01 1.18
N LEU A 635 9.96 5.83 -0.14
CA LEU A 635 10.70 4.85 -0.94
C LEU A 635 12.22 5.06 -0.82
N VAL A 636 12.70 6.27 -1.06
CA VAL A 636 14.15 6.60 -0.95
C VAL A 636 14.64 6.35 0.48
N THR A 637 13.87 6.81 1.47
CA THR A 637 14.21 6.63 2.88
C THR A 637 14.35 5.16 3.23
N LYS A 638 13.36 4.31 2.91
CA LYS A 638 13.38 2.88 3.24
C LYS A 638 14.37 2.10 2.42
N ASN A 639 14.63 2.46 1.17
CA ASN A 639 15.72 1.90 0.39
C ASN A 639 17.06 2.15 1.11
N ASN A 640 17.34 3.39 1.49
CA ASN A 640 18.63 3.74 2.09
C ASN A 640 18.78 3.17 3.51
N SER A 641 17.73 3.24 4.33
CA SER A 641 17.80 2.79 5.72
C SER A 641 17.73 1.27 5.87
N GLU A 642 16.80 0.61 5.16
CA GLU A 642 16.54 -0.83 5.37
C GLU A 642 17.28 -1.71 4.36
N LEU A 643 17.34 -1.33 3.08
CA LEU A 643 18.08 -2.12 2.09
C LEU A 643 19.57 -1.83 2.13
N LEU A 644 19.99 -0.56 2.02
CA LEU A 644 21.42 -0.23 1.97
C LEU A 644 22.10 -0.38 3.35
N ASN A 645 21.63 0.36 4.35
CA ASN A 645 22.31 0.46 5.65
C ASN A 645 22.07 -0.74 6.59
N ASN A 646 21.07 -1.57 6.32
CA ASN A 646 20.75 -2.74 7.14
C ASN A 646 21.03 -4.06 6.39
N LEU A 647 20.11 -4.51 5.53
CA LEU A 647 20.22 -5.82 4.88
C LEU A 647 21.47 -5.95 4.01
N GLY A 648 21.65 -5.00 3.09
CA GLY A 648 22.76 -4.92 2.16
C GLY A 648 24.10 -4.75 2.89
N ASN A 649 24.17 -3.88 3.89
CA ASN A 649 25.36 -3.71 4.72
C ASN A 649 25.79 -5.02 5.41
N PHE A 650 24.85 -5.74 6.03
CA PHE A 650 25.16 -7.01 6.69
C PHE A 650 25.68 -8.05 5.71
N VAL A 651 24.94 -8.31 4.63
CA VAL A 651 25.30 -9.32 3.62
C VAL A 651 26.64 -8.96 2.97
N ASN A 652 26.83 -7.69 2.60
CA ASN A 652 28.08 -7.24 1.99
C ASN A 652 29.28 -7.40 2.93
N ARG A 653 29.17 -6.95 4.19
CA ARG A 653 30.26 -7.09 5.17
C ARG A 653 30.61 -8.54 5.45
N ALA A 654 29.60 -9.41 5.61
CA ALA A 654 29.81 -10.83 5.84
C ALA A 654 30.56 -11.49 4.67
N LEU A 655 30.09 -11.27 3.44
CA LEU A 655 30.70 -11.85 2.23
C LEU A 655 32.09 -11.26 1.94
N MET A 656 32.27 -9.95 2.11
CA MET A 656 33.56 -9.29 1.91
C MET A 656 34.60 -9.76 2.94
N PHE A 657 34.18 -9.99 4.19
CA PHE A 657 35.08 -10.53 5.20
C PHE A 657 35.49 -11.97 4.89
N ALA A 658 34.55 -12.83 4.49
CA ALA A 658 34.86 -14.19 4.03
C ALA A 658 35.82 -14.17 2.83
N LYS A 659 35.59 -13.29 1.85
CA LYS A 659 36.44 -13.15 0.67
C LYS A 659 37.85 -12.66 1.01
N ASN A 660 37.96 -11.56 1.76
CA ASN A 660 39.23 -10.86 1.97
C ASN A 660 40.11 -11.52 3.02
N SER A 661 39.51 -12.09 4.08
CA SER A 661 40.25 -12.67 5.21
C SER A 661 40.41 -14.18 5.10
N PHE A 662 39.55 -14.86 4.34
CA PHE A 662 39.53 -16.33 4.26
C PHE A 662 39.44 -16.87 2.82
N ASN A 663 39.84 -16.07 1.81
CA ASN A 663 39.84 -16.46 0.39
C ASN A 663 38.49 -17.00 -0.12
N GLY A 664 37.38 -16.54 0.45
CA GLY A 664 36.04 -16.97 0.09
C GLY A 664 35.65 -18.35 0.64
N VAL A 665 36.45 -18.93 1.53
CA VAL A 665 36.15 -20.18 2.23
C VAL A 665 35.59 -19.86 3.61
N ILE A 666 34.48 -20.52 3.99
CA ILE A 666 33.92 -20.37 5.34
C ILE A 666 34.92 -21.00 6.33
N PRO A 667 35.43 -20.24 7.32
CA PRO A 667 36.38 -20.77 8.29
C PRO A 667 35.74 -21.80 9.22
N GLN A 668 36.56 -22.62 9.87
CA GLN A 668 36.07 -23.50 10.92
C GLN A 668 35.48 -22.67 12.06
N MET A 669 34.23 -22.95 12.42
CA MET A 669 33.51 -22.24 13.47
C MET A 669 33.57 -23.02 14.78
N ALA A 670 33.93 -22.35 15.87
CA ALA A 670 33.83 -22.85 17.24
C ALA A 670 32.94 -21.88 18.04
N PRO A 671 31.60 -21.95 17.90
CA PRO A 671 30.72 -20.93 18.46
C PRO A 671 30.71 -20.96 19.98
N SER A 672 30.85 -19.78 20.59
CA SER A 672 30.67 -19.53 22.01
C SER A 672 29.18 -19.44 22.36
N ASP A 673 28.87 -19.39 23.66
CA ASP A 673 27.49 -19.14 24.13
C ASP A 673 26.93 -17.79 23.66
N ALA A 674 27.78 -16.77 23.47
CA ALA A 674 27.34 -15.49 22.91
C ALA A 674 26.90 -15.61 21.44
N ASP A 675 27.60 -16.43 20.66
CA ASP A 675 27.26 -16.69 19.25
C ASP A 675 25.94 -17.46 19.14
N TYR A 676 25.76 -18.47 20.00
CA TYR A 676 24.50 -19.22 20.06
C TYR A 676 23.31 -18.37 20.52
N ARG A 677 23.51 -17.35 21.34
CA ARG A 677 22.44 -16.39 21.69
C ARG A 677 21.97 -15.61 20.46
N VAL A 678 22.89 -15.10 19.64
CA VAL A 678 22.52 -14.41 18.39
C VAL A 678 21.80 -15.36 17.43
N LEU A 679 22.26 -16.61 17.34
CA LEU A 679 21.59 -17.61 16.53
C LEU A 679 20.17 -17.91 17.03
N ALA A 680 19.96 -17.98 18.35
CA ALA A 680 18.64 -18.18 18.94
C ALA A 680 17.70 -17.00 18.62
N LEU A 681 18.18 -15.76 18.70
CA LEU A 681 17.42 -14.57 18.27
C LEU A 681 17.02 -14.66 16.79
N CYS A 682 17.97 -14.98 15.91
CA CYS A 682 17.69 -15.15 14.48
C CYS A 682 16.69 -16.29 14.22
N THR A 683 16.76 -17.38 14.99
CA THR A 683 15.83 -18.51 14.90
C THR A 683 14.43 -18.11 15.33
N ARG A 684 14.30 -17.29 16.37
CA ARG A 684 13.01 -16.74 16.82
C ARG A 684 12.39 -15.84 15.76
N GLU A 685 13.16 -14.92 15.18
CA GLU A 685 12.69 -14.08 14.08
C GLU A 685 12.29 -14.90 12.86
N TYR A 686 13.05 -15.95 12.53
CA TYR A 686 12.69 -16.87 11.46
C TYR A 686 11.39 -17.63 11.74
N ALA A 687 11.18 -18.13 12.96
CA ALA A 687 9.94 -18.79 13.35
C ALA A 687 8.73 -17.82 13.28
N ALA A 688 8.94 -16.57 13.67
CA ALA A 688 7.94 -15.51 13.55
C ALA A 688 7.63 -15.17 12.08
N TYR A 689 8.65 -15.09 11.22
CA TYR A 689 8.50 -14.94 9.77
C TYR A 689 7.63 -16.07 9.16
N VAL A 690 7.95 -17.33 9.47
CA VAL A 690 7.17 -18.48 9.00
C VAL A 690 5.72 -18.39 9.48
N THR A 691 5.51 -18.09 10.76
CA THR A 691 4.17 -17.93 11.35
C THR A 691 3.37 -16.80 10.67
N ALA A 692 4.03 -15.68 10.38
CA ALA A 692 3.42 -14.55 9.70
C ALA A 692 3.00 -14.93 8.27
N LEU A 693 3.87 -15.61 7.50
CA LEU A 693 3.57 -15.99 6.13
C LEU A 693 2.55 -17.12 6.03
N GLU A 694 2.54 -18.10 6.95
CA GLU A 694 1.48 -19.12 7.00
C GLU A 694 0.08 -18.50 7.22
N LYS A 695 0.03 -17.33 7.87
CA LYS A 695 -1.19 -16.53 8.09
C LYS A 695 -1.37 -15.41 7.06
N CYS A 696 -0.58 -15.39 5.99
CA CYS A 696 -0.59 -14.35 4.95
C CYS A 696 -0.40 -12.91 5.46
N ARG A 697 0.31 -12.71 6.59
CA ARG A 697 0.74 -11.41 7.11
C ARG A 697 2.07 -11.01 6.46
N LEU A 698 1.99 -10.64 5.19
CA LEU A 698 3.17 -10.44 4.33
C LEU A 698 3.98 -9.22 4.78
N ARG A 699 3.31 -8.17 5.25
CA ARG A 699 3.96 -6.95 5.76
C ARG A 699 4.80 -7.24 7.01
N ASP A 700 4.27 -8.04 7.94
CA ASP A 700 4.98 -8.43 9.15
C ASP A 700 6.17 -9.35 8.84
N GLY A 701 6.01 -10.25 7.86
CA GLY A 701 7.09 -11.12 7.40
C GLY A 701 8.36 -10.34 7.00
N ILE A 702 8.21 -9.22 6.29
CA ILE A 702 9.37 -8.39 5.90
C ILE A 702 10.11 -7.83 7.12
N ARG A 703 9.38 -7.43 8.17
CA ARG A 703 9.98 -6.87 9.39
C ARG A 703 10.89 -7.87 10.08
N HIS A 704 10.48 -9.14 10.14
CA HIS A 704 11.28 -10.23 10.71
C HIS A 704 12.56 -10.49 9.91
N ILE A 705 12.50 -10.41 8.57
CA ILE A 705 13.71 -10.50 7.74
C ILE A 705 14.70 -9.36 8.06
N LEU A 706 14.20 -8.14 8.15
CA LEU A 706 15.02 -6.96 8.47
C LEU A 706 15.55 -6.97 9.91
N ALA A 707 14.86 -7.65 10.84
CA ALA A 707 15.32 -7.84 12.21
C ALA A 707 16.53 -8.79 12.26
N ILE A 708 16.50 -9.89 11.49
CA ILE A 708 17.65 -10.82 11.38
C ILE A 708 18.91 -10.08 10.90
N SER A 709 18.80 -9.25 9.86
CA SER A 709 19.96 -8.48 9.40
C SER A 709 20.43 -7.44 10.41
N ARG A 710 19.52 -6.88 11.23
CA ARG A 710 19.87 -5.96 12.31
C ARG A 710 20.66 -6.66 13.42
N HIS A 711 20.24 -7.84 13.85
CA HIS A 711 21.01 -8.67 14.79
C HIS A 711 22.39 -9.02 14.22
N GLY A 712 22.47 -9.36 12.92
CA GLY A 712 23.73 -9.61 12.24
C GLY A 712 24.67 -8.40 12.22
N ASN A 713 24.16 -7.21 11.90
CA ASN A 713 24.94 -5.96 11.95
C ASN A 713 25.45 -5.65 13.36
N GLN A 714 24.60 -5.77 14.38
CA GLN A 714 24.97 -5.54 15.78
C GLN A 714 26.06 -6.52 16.23
N TYR A 715 25.91 -7.80 15.87
CA TYR A 715 26.89 -8.84 16.17
C TYR A 715 28.26 -8.55 15.53
N MET A 716 28.28 -8.20 14.23
CA MET A 716 29.53 -7.80 13.58
C MET A 716 30.13 -6.54 14.21
N GLN A 717 29.29 -5.59 14.62
CA GLN A 717 29.77 -4.34 15.22
C GLN A 717 30.40 -4.55 16.60
N ALA A 718 29.79 -5.39 17.43
CA ALA A 718 30.28 -5.70 18.77
C ALA A 718 31.59 -6.49 18.72
N ASN A 719 31.74 -7.43 17.79
CA ASN A 719 32.92 -8.30 17.71
C ASN A 719 34.09 -7.70 16.93
N GLN A 720 33.86 -6.65 16.12
CA GLN A 720 34.89 -5.97 15.34
C GLN A 720 35.87 -6.91 14.58
N PRO A 721 35.37 -7.87 13.78
CA PRO A 721 36.22 -8.87 13.12
C PRO A 721 37.30 -8.28 12.20
N TRP A 722 37.10 -7.08 11.63
CA TRP A 722 38.10 -6.37 10.83
C TRP A 722 39.27 -5.79 11.63
N VAL A 723 39.13 -5.67 12.96
CA VAL A 723 40.21 -5.33 13.88
C VAL A 723 40.94 -6.61 14.27
N LEU A 724 40.19 -7.63 14.72
CA LEU A 724 40.74 -8.92 15.15
C LEU A 724 41.56 -9.62 14.05
N ALA A 725 41.10 -9.56 12.80
CA ALA A 725 41.81 -10.17 11.66
C ALA A 725 43.19 -9.54 11.36
N LYS A 726 43.52 -8.38 11.95
CA LYS A 726 44.84 -7.76 11.79
C LYS A 726 45.89 -8.30 12.75
N GLY A 727 45.52 -9.16 13.71
CA GLY A 727 46.42 -9.67 14.75
C GLY A 727 46.79 -8.63 15.82
N THR A 728 47.36 -9.11 16.92
CA THR A 728 47.96 -8.28 17.98
C THR A 728 49.33 -7.71 17.54
N GLU A 729 49.83 -6.67 18.22
CA GLU A 729 51.19 -6.12 17.96
C GLU A 729 52.30 -7.16 18.18
N GLU A 730 52.05 -8.20 18.98
CA GLU A 730 53.00 -9.32 19.21
C GLU A 730 52.91 -10.40 18.10
N GLU A 731 51.84 -10.41 17.30
CA GLU A 731 51.62 -11.36 16.20
C GLU A 731 51.96 -10.76 14.82
N LYS A 732 52.27 -9.45 14.75
CA LYS A 732 52.76 -8.75 13.55
C LYS A 732 54.27 -8.63 13.58
#